data_AF-A0A937N982-F1
#
_entry.id   AF-A0A937N982-F1
#
_cell.length_a   1.000
_cell.length_b   1.000
_cell.length_c   1.000
_cell.angle_alpha   90.00
_cell.angle_beta   90.00
_cell.angle_gamma   90.00
#
_symmetry.space_group_name_H-M   'P 1'
#
loop_
_entity.id
_entity.type
_entity.pdbx_description
1 polymer ?
#
loop_
_entity_poly.entity_id
_entity_poly.type
_entity_poly.pdbx_seq_one_letter_code
_entity_poly.pdbx_strand_id
1 'polypeptide(L)'
;METCQATTKKGRQCKNKAIPGSKYCRRHQQKTTGPGPTDPHAVGNRGAIVICAGFGVIGLMLVCIGISLLRGAPDESQAEMHGGLIGFAALFASFVCTVCLRKRKKLRFVAPVLLCVVSIGAAVYSGWLQHQKVATYKPAPATLLSTNIERTETEHTDERGMRSYTTVSYRAVVEYKYEVDGSTFTSGRIYPLWYHFTVVWSESQFDAQRILGTMSKPQIEADHQQRPATITVYHKPNDPTDAFVLRRYSPLPFPLLLAPLLAIFAMRFWHVTASGLKEDARARARKITVILWHCAGATAAAYYLLTDPLLYGADGKMWVIVTISVYVGLGLIPAVMLLPSEGRGGLIKNALGMWGLLTGILSFVAFLIVWLLVGFLNEHFRLKLAFGPIYLYLVLAIGSCVAAFVLYALYRELKGDPATSGKSTKTQTERNRKLATRRSMRETKIKQQIDAIGREAFPDSPNVVWSIREIIHKEEDVAFAEVEPNPSDPIGWTRLKFALHFGRKEKPTLAACYGFSDGLWSAVFHVTGYDSSEFDRLLFQGSGQPMPAPEREAWIREHIVAIGKAAFADDPAVSWTLEGMIHKGWYTFVEAKPSPADPIGWSRFKFVLRCEADTQPKMVGGYGLDESGWGVVFEIPDTPSDWQQLHDEADT
;
A
#
# COMPACT_ATOMS: atom_id res chain seq x y z
N MET A 1 52.56 -36.23 23.79
CA MET A 1 51.83 -35.50 22.73
C MET A 1 50.84 -34.57 23.40
N GLU A 2 50.99 -33.27 23.22
CA GLU A 2 50.15 -32.26 23.89
C GLU A 2 48.73 -32.25 23.31
N THR A 3 47.73 -32.23 24.19
CA THR A 3 46.32 -32.07 23.83
C THR A 3 45.98 -30.61 23.55
N CYS A 4 45.07 -30.36 22.61
CA CYS A 4 44.63 -29.01 22.25
C CYS A 4 44.08 -28.23 23.47
N GLN A 5 44.56 -27.00 23.66
CA GLN A 5 44.17 -26.16 24.80
C GLN A 5 42.83 -25.42 24.64
N ALA A 6 42.17 -25.50 23.47
CA ALA A 6 40.88 -24.84 23.25
C ALA A 6 39.73 -25.55 23.97
N THR A 7 38.78 -24.78 24.51
CA THR A 7 37.53 -25.28 25.07
C THR A 7 36.42 -25.32 24.01
N THR A 8 35.62 -26.38 24.06
CA THR A 8 34.40 -26.50 23.24
C THR A 8 33.31 -25.55 23.75
N LYS A 9 32.28 -25.29 22.94
CA LYS A 9 31.10 -24.48 23.36
C LYS A 9 30.41 -24.97 24.65
N LYS A 10 30.64 -26.22 25.06
CA LYS A 10 30.12 -26.80 26.31
C LYS A 10 31.13 -26.74 27.47
N GLY A 11 32.19 -25.93 27.36
CA GLY A 11 33.20 -25.72 28.40
C GLY A 11 34.22 -26.86 28.55
N ARG A 12 34.09 -27.97 27.81
CA ARG A 12 35.04 -29.11 27.89
C ARG A 12 36.25 -28.89 27.01
N GLN A 13 37.44 -29.27 27.48
CA GLN A 13 38.68 -29.20 26.71
C GLN A 13 38.61 -30.07 25.44
N CYS A 14 39.16 -29.55 24.34
CA CYS A 14 39.20 -30.23 23.05
C CYS A 14 40.10 -31.47 23.14
N LYS A 15 39.54 -32.65 22.87
CA LYS A 15 40.27 -33.94 22.92
C LYS A 15 41.21 -34.19 21.74
N ASN A 16 41.23 -33.31 20.74
CA ASN A 16 42.09 -33.49 19.57
C ASN A 16 43.54 -33.18 19.92
N LYS A 17 44.48 -33.93 19.33
CA LYS A 17 45.93 -33.66 19.47
C LYS A 17 46.27 -32.28 18.90
N ALA A 18 47.12 -31.56 19.61
CA ALA A 18 47.68 -30.31 19.10
C ALA A 18 48.64 -30.61 17.94
N ILE A 19 48.78 -29.66 17.01
CA ILE A 19 49.75 -29.78 15.92
C ILE A 19 51.16 -29.60 16.54
N PRO A 20 52.19 -30.36 16.14
CA PRO A 20 53.55 -30.15 16.63
C PRO A 20 53.96 -28.67 16.52
N GLY A 21 54.38 -28.06 17.63
CA GLY A 21 54.74 -26.63 17.70
C GLY A 21 53.56 -25.65 17.91
N SER A 22 52.32 -26.13 18.05
CA SER A 22 51.13 -25.30 18.28
C SER A 22 50.37 -25.76 19.53
N LYS A 23 49.78 -24.81 20.27
CA LYS A 23 48.88 -25.11 21.40
C LYS A 23 47.48 -25.59 20.96
N TYR A 24 47.19 -25.52 19.65
CA TYR A 24 45.86 -25.78 19.09
C TYR A 24 45.87 -26.88 18.03
N CYS A 25 44.77 -27.62 17.92
CA CYS A 25 44.55 -28.54 16.80
C CYS A 25 44.16 -27.76 15.53
N ARG A 26 44.29 -28.40 14.35
CA ARG A 26 44.02 -27.78 13.04
C ARG A 26 42.68 -27.03 12.96
N ARG A 27 41.65 -27.57 13.58
CA ARG A 27 40.28 -27.01 13.60
C ARG A 27 40.14 -25.75 14.45
N HIS A 28 40.96 -25.61 15.51
CA HIS A 28 40.97 -24.43 16.36
C HIS A 28 41.99 -23.39 15.90
N GLN A 29 43.10 -23.83 15.29
CA GLN A 29 44.09 -22.91 14.71
C GLN A 29 43.47 -22.05 13.60
N GLN A 30 42.67 -22.64 12.71
CA GLN A 30 41.91 -21.91 11.68
C GLN A 30 40.91 -20.88 12.24
N LYS A 31 40.49 -21.04 13.51
CA LYS A 31 39.62 -20.08 14.20
C LYS A 31 40.40 -18.99 14.92
N THR A 32 41.61 -19.28 15.42
CA THR A 32 42.46 -18.31 16.10
C THR A 32 43.31 -17.48 15.14
N THR A 33 43.54 -17.95 13.91
CA THR A 33 44.21 -17.18 12.85
C THR A 33 43.25 -16.36 11.97
N GLY A 34 41.94 -16.38 12.27
CA GLY A 34 41.05 -15.30 11.83
C GLY A 34 41.40 -14.02 12.59
N PRO A 35 41.32 -12.84 11.97
CA PRO A 35 41.86 -11.60 12.53
C PRO A 35 41.32 -11.37 13.94
N GLY A 36 42.24 -11.10 14.88
CA GLY A 36 41.93 -10.66 16.24
C GLY A 36 41.13 -9.35 16.25
N PRO A 37 40.72 -8.87 17.45
CA PRO A 37 39.61 -7.94 17.66
C PRO A 37 39.94 -6.47 17.33
N THR A 38 40.39 -6.22 16.10
CA THR A 38 40.35 -4.91 15.45
C THR A 38 39.76 -5.13 14.06
N ASP A 39 38.49 -5.52 14.04
CA ASP A 39 37.68 -5.55 12.83
C ASP A 39 37.11 -4.14 12.57
N PRO A 40 37.54 -3.42 11.52
CA PRO A 40 36.97 -2.12 11.15
C PRO A 40 35.47 -2.20 10.79
N HIS A 41 34.90 -3.41 10.61
CA HIS A 41 33.47 -3.59 10.43
C HIS A 41 32.67 -3.68 11.75
N ALA A 42 33.31 -3.92 12.89
CA ALA A 42 32.66 -3.86 14.21
C ALA A 42 32.49 -2.40 14.71
N VAL A 43 33.38 -1.50 14.30
CA VAL A 43 33.26 -0.05 14.54
C VAL A 43 32.09 0.54 13.75
N GLY A 44 31.69 -0.06 12.63
CA GLY A 44 30.52 0.38 11.85
C GLY A 44 29.19 0.27 12.60
N ASN A 45 29.01 -0.70 13.49
CA ASN A 45 27.75 -0.89 14.21
C ASN A 45 27.63 -0.07 15.49
N ARG A 46 28.74 0.22 16.19
CA ARG A 46 28.73 1.14 17.35
C ARG A 46 28.86 2.60 16.92
N GLY A 47 29.68 2.88 15.91
CA GLY A 47 29.81 4.20 15.30
C GLY A 47 28.48 4.70 14.73
N ALA A 48 27.73 3.87 14.00
CA ALA A 48 26.40 4.27 13.51
C ALA A 48 25.39 4.53 14.64
N ILE A 49 25.45 3.79 15.75
CA ILE A 49 24.57 4.02 16.91
C ILE A 49 24.95 5.31 17.64
N VAL A 50 26.25 5.58 17.81
CA VAL A 50 26.74 6.82 18.45
C VAL A 50 26.48 8.04 17.55
N ILE A 51 26.65 7.90 16.23
CA ILE A 51 26.33 8.95 15.26
C ILE A 51 24.81 9.19 15.20
N CYS A 52 23.97 8.14 15.17
CA CYS A 52 22.51 8.32 15.19
C CYS A 52 22.00 8.87 16.54
N ALA A 53 22.59 8.45 17.66
CA ALA A 53 22.28 9.01 18.97
C ALA A 53 22.75 10.48 19.05
N GLY A 54 23.92 10.80 18.51
CA GLY A 54 24.43 12.15 18.38
C GLY A 54 23.49 13.05 17.57
N PHE A 55 23.05 12.60 16.39
CA PHE A 55 22.07 13.35 15.59
C PHE A 55 20.69 13.44 16.25
N GLY A 56 20.26 12.41 16.99
CA GLY A 56 19.02 12.45 17.77
C GLY A 56 19.08 13.47 18.91
N VAL A 57 20.20 13.54 19.62
CA VAL A 57 20.45 14.53 20.67
C VAL A 57 20.60 15.93 20.09
N ILE A 58 21.30 16.10 18.97
CA ILE A 58 21.43 17.39 18.27
C ILE A 58 20.06 17.85 17.76
N GLY A 59 19.26 16.97 17.16
CA GLY A 59 17.90 17.29 16.73
C GLY A 59 16.99 17.70 17.90
N LEU A 60 17.04 16.96 19.02
CA LEU A 60 16.30 17.31 20.23
C LEU A 60 16.78 18.63 20.83
N MET A 61 18.10 18.88 20.85
CA MET A 61 18.68 20.15 21.29
C MET A 61 18.24 21.30 20.39
N LEU A 62 18.22 21.14 19.07
CA LEU A 62 17.74 22.17 18.15
C LEU A 62 16.25 22.46 18.32
N VAL A 63 15.43 21.45 18.63
CA VAL A 63 14.02 21.64 19.00
C VAL A 63 13.89 22.40 20.33
N CYS A 64 14.64 22.00 21.36
CA CYS A 64 14.64 22.67 22.66
C CYS A 64 15.18 24.12 22.59
N ILE A 65 16.23 24.35 21.80
CA ILE A 65 16.78 25.68 21.51
C ILE A 65 15.73 26.50 20.76
N GLY A 66 15.08 25.94 19.73
CA GLY A 66 13.98 26.61 19.02
C GLY A 66 12.81 26.99 19.95
N ILE A 67 12.39 26.09 20.84
CA ILE A 67 11.34 26.38 21.84
C ILE A 67 11.79 27.46 22.85
N SER A 68 13.08 27.47 23.21
CA SER A 68 13.63 28.45 24.14
C SER A 68 13.78 29.84 23.48
N LEU A 69 14.19 29.88 22.22
CA LEU A 69 14.23 31.10 21.40
C LEU A 69 12.83 31.65 21.13
N LEU A 70 11.83 30.78 20.91
CA LEU A 70 10.42 31.16 20.81
C LEU A 70 9.89 31.87 22.07
N ARG A 71 10.38 31.51 23.26
CA ARG A 71 9.98 32.14 24.53
C ARG A 71 10.67 33.47 24.81
N GLY A 72 11.83 33.72 24.19
CA GLY A 72 12.65 34.91 24.41
C GLY A 72 12.59 35.94 23.28
N ALA A 73 11.92 35.66 22.16
CA ALA A 73 11.82 36.56 21.03
C ALA A 73 11.02 37.82 21.42
N PRO A 74 11.65 39.02 21.42
CA PRO A 74 10.99 40.27 21.79
C PRO A 74 10.01 40.76 20.72
N ASP A 75 10.09 40.19 19.52
CA ASP A 75 9.30 40.60 18.36
C ASP A 75 8.63 39.40 17.69
N GLU A 76 7.34 39.56 17.39
CA GLU A 76 6.44 38.46 16.98
C GLU A 76 6.85 37.84 15.62
N SER A 77 7.55 38.62 14.79
CA SER A 77 8.15 38.19 13.52
C SER A 77 9.27 37.17 13.69
N GLN A 78 10.05 37.25 14.78
CA GLN A 78 11.10 36.29 15.08
C GLN A 78 10.52 34.97 15.59
N ALA A 79 9.44 35.02 16.39
CA ALA A 79 8.79 33.81 16.86
C ALA A 79 8.22 32.97 15.70
N GLU A 80 7.60 33.59 14.71
CA GLU A 80 7.08 32.87 13.53
C GLU A 80 8.22 32.28 12.65
N MET A 81 9.32 33.02 12.46
CA MET A 81 10.51 32.53 11.74
C MET A 81 11.16 31.33 12.45
N HIS A 82 11.25 31.37 13.78
CA HIS A 82 11.74 30.25 14.58
C HIS A 82 10.83 29.02 14.51
N GLY A 83 9.50 29.21 14.43
CA GLY A 83 8.55 28.11 14.19
C GLY A 83 8.78 27.38 12.87
N GLY A 84 9.01 28.13 11.78
CA GLY A 84 9.37 27.57 10.47
C GLY A 84 10.72 26.82 10.49
N LEU A 85 11.72 27.39 11.18
CA LEU A 85 13.04 26.78 11.33
C LEU A 85 12.99 25.46 12.12
N ILE A 86 12.15 25.38 13.17
CA ILE A 86 11.92 24.15 13.94
C ILE A 86 11.25 23.08 13.07
N GLY A 87 10.24 23.46 12.28
CA GLY A 87 9.61 22.57 11.30
C GLY A 87 10.63 22.01 10.30
N PHE A 88 11.46 22.88 9.72
CA PHE A 88 12.51 22.46 8.78
C PHE A 88 13.56 21.56 9.43
N ALA A 89 14.03 21.90 10.63
CA ALA A 89 15.00 21.08 11.37
C ALA A 89 14.44 19.68 11.69
N ALA A 90 13.16 19.57 12.02
CA ALA A 90 12.50 18.29 12.27
C ALA A 90 12.31 17.46 10.98
N LEU A 91 11.96 18.11 9.86
CA LEU A 91 11.88 17.46 8.54
C LEU A 91 13.27 16.94 8.10
N PHE A 92 14.31 17.76 8.26
CA PHE A 92 15.69 17.41 7.93
C PHE A 92 16.22 16.27 8.82
N ALA A 93 15.98 16.33 10.13
CA ALA A 93 16.33 15.25 11.05
C ALA A 93 15.64 13.94 10.68
N SER A 94 14.34 13.98 10.31
CA SER A 94 13.60 12.80 9.85
C SER A 94 14.12 12.24 8.52
N PHE A 95 14.50 13.11 7.58
CA PHE A 95 15.12 12.73 6.30
C PHE A 95 16.48 12.05 6.52
N VAL A 96 17.37 12.67 7.29
CA VAL A 96 18.69 12.10 7.64
C VAL A 96 18.52 10.77 8.37
N CYS A 97 17.56 10.68 9.31
CA CYS A 97 17.23 9.42 9.98
C CYS A 97 16.78 8.35 8.97
N THR A 98 15.91 8.69 8.02
CA THR A 98 15.41 7.77 6.99
C THR A 98 16.53 7.27 6.07
N VAL A 99 17.44 8.15 5.66
CA VAL A 99 18.60 7.80 4.82
C VAL A 99 19.60 6.92 5.58
N CYS A 100 19.92 7.26 6.83
CA CYS A 100 20.84 6.49 7.67
C CYS A 100 20.27 5.11 8.09
N LEU A 101 18.94 4.99 8.22
CA LEU A 101 18.28 3.77 8.72
C LEU A 101 17.90 2.75 7.64
N ARG A 102 18.34 2.96 6.39
CA ARG A 102 18.05 2.07 5.24
C ARG A 102 18.35 0.59 5.51
N LYS A 103 19.27 0.25 6.43
CA LYS A 103 19.63 -1.14 6.77
C LYS A 103 18.73 -1.84 7.80
N ARG A 104 17.90 -1.13 8.58
CA ARG A 104 17.04 -1.78 9.61
C ARG A 104 15.57 -1.78 9.19
N LYS A 105 15.09 -2.95 8.75
CA LYS A 105 13.71 -3.18 8.27
C LYS A 105 12.62 -2.69 9.23
N LYS A 106 12.86 -2.67 10.56
CA LYS A 106 11.87 -2.24 11.56
C LYS A 106 11.75 -0.72 11.73
N LEU A 107 12.78 0.07 11.42
CA LEU A 107 12.75 1.53 11.61
C LEU A 107 12.22 2.31 10.40
N ARG A 108 12.06 1.67 9.23
CA ARG A 108 11.50 2.29 8.02
C ARG A 108 10.07 2.82 8.20
N PHE A 109 9.35 2.35 9.21
CA PHE A 109 7.99 2.79 9.52
C PHE A 109 7.92 3.93 10.54
N VAL A 110 8.95 4.14 11.35
CA VAL A 110 8.91 5.13 12.44
C VAL A 110 9.15 6.55 11.92
N ALA A 111 10.16 6.74 11.08
CA ALA A 111 10.52 8.06 10.56
C ALA A 111 9.38 8.74 9.75
N PRO A 112 8.65 8.04 8.87
CA PRO A 112 7.55 8.66 8.16
C PRO A 112 6.36 8.99 9.06
N VAL A 113 6.06 8.14 10.05
CA VAL A 113 5.01 8.43 11.03
C VAL A 113 5.38 9.67 11.87
N LEU A 114 6.64 9.78 12.28
CA LEU A 114 7.13 10.96 13.00
C LEU A 114 7.04 12.23 12.14
N LEU A 115 7.43 12.14 10.86
CA LEU A 115 7.27 13.22 9.88
C LEU A 115 5.81 13.68 9.82
N CYS A 116 4.87 12.73 9.80
CA CYS A 116 3.45 13.02 9.76
C CYS A 116 2.96 13.77 10.99
N VAL A 117 3.35 13.30 12.18
CA VAL A 117 2.96 13.94 13.44
C VAL A 117 3.49 15.37 13.52
N VAL A 118 4.75 15.59 13.11
CA VAL A 118 5.35 16.93 13.12
C VAL A 118 4.68 17.85 12.10
N SER A 119 4.43 17.40 10.88
CA SER A 119 3.75 18.21 9.85
C SER A 119 2.32 18.59 10.27
N ILE A 120 1.57 17.66 10.87
CA ILE A 120 0.23 17.92 11.40
C ILE A 120 0.31 18.93 12.55
N GLY A 121 1.24 18.75 13.49
CA GLY A 121 1.43 19.67 14.61
C GLY A 121 1.75 21.10 14.16
N ALA A 122 2.64 21.24 13.17
CA ALA A 122 2.97 22.54 12.58
C ALA A 122 1.75 23.18 11.89
N ALA A 123 0.99 22.40 11.10
CA ALA A 123 -0.20 22.89 10.41
C ALA A 123 -1.28 23.41 11.37
N VAL A 124 -1.56 22.63 12.42
CA VAL A 124 -2.54 22.98 13.46
C VAL A 124 -2.08 24.21 14.23
N TYR A 125 -0.79 24.30 14.58
CA TYR A 125 -0.25 25.46 15.28
C TYR A 125 -0.33 26.75 14.44
N SER A 126 0.03 26.69 13.16
CA SER A 126 -0.10 27.84 12.25
C SER A 126 -1.56 28.27 12.05
N GLY A 127 -2.48 27.31 11.88
CA GLY A 127 -3.92 27.59 11.79
C GLY A 127 -4.48 28.19 13.08
N TRP A 128 -4.03 27.71 14.24
CA TRP A 128 -4.39 28.24 15.54
C TRP A 128 -3.93 29.69 15.74
N LEU A 129 -2.67 30.01 15.42
CA LEU A 129 -2.16 31.38 15.52
C LEU A 129 -2.96 32.36 14.64
N GLN A 130 -3.29 31.94 13.40
CA GLN A 130 -4.15 32.72 12.51
C GLN A 130 -5.54 32.94 13.13
N HIS A 131 -6.16 31.89 13.68
CA HIS A 131 -7.46 32.01 14.32
C HIS A 131 -7.41 32.89 15.58
N GLN A 132 -6.38 32.75 16.39
CA GLN A 132 -6.19 33.54 17.61
C GLN A 132 -6.06 35.03 17.27
N LYS A 133 -5.32 35.40 16.21
CA LYS A 133 -5.23 36.80 15.76
C LYS A 133 -6.58 37.32 15.26
N VAL A 134 -7.27 36.60 14.38
CA VAL A 134 -8.58 37.04 13.89
C VAL A 134 -9.63 37.13 15.01
N ALA A 135 -9.58 36.26 16.02
CA ALA A 135 -10.52 36.25 17.13
C ALA A 135 -10.24 37.32 18.20
N THR A 136 -8.99 37.80 18.31
CA THR A 136 -8.60 38.82 19.29
C THR A 136 -8.64 40.24 18.74
N TYR A 137 -8.55 40.41 17.42
CA TYR A 137 -8.59 41.71 16.75
C TYR A 137 -10.04 42.07 16.38
N LYS A 138 -10.37 43.36 16.48
CA LYS A 138 -11.69 43.87 16.12
C LYS A 138 -11.70 44.32 14.66
N PRO A 139 -12.76 44.01 13.89
CA PRO A 139 -12.91 44.51 12.54
C PRO A 139 -13.27 46.01 12.57
N ALA A 140 -12.67 46.79 11.67
CA ALA A 140 -13.01 48.17 11.40
C ALA A 140 -13.06 48.41 9.88
N PRO A 141 -13.92 49.30 9.38
CA PRO A 141 -13.88 49.73 7.99
C PRO A 141 -12.62 50.58 7.74
N ALA A 142 -11.93 50.31 6.65
CA ALA A 142 -10.76 51.05 6.21
C ALA A 142 -10.98 51.54 4.77
N THR A 143 -10.51 52.75 4.50
CA THR A 143 -10.39 53.31 3.15
C THR A 143 -9.02 52.98 2.60
N LEU A 144 -8.99 52.32 1.45
CA LEU A 144 -7.74 52.01 0.76
C LEU A 144 -7.16 53.29 0.14
N LEU A 145 -5.95 53.70 0.56
CA LEU A 145 -5.29 54.92 0.11
C LEU A 145 -4.49 54.67 -1.16
N SER A 146 -3.66 53.63 -1.16
CA SER A 146 -2.78 53.32 -2.28
C SER A 146 -2.51 51.82 -2.38
N THR A 147 -2.32 51.34 -3.61
CA THR A 147 -1.79 50.01 -3.91
C THR A 147 -0.66 50.20 -4.90
N ASN A 148 0.57 49.88 -4.49
CA ASN A 148 1.76 50.05 -5.31
C ASN A 148 2.60 48.77 -5.32
N ILE A 149 3.47 48.65 -6.31
CA ILE A 149 4.51 47.63 -6.35
C ILE A 149 5.84 48.35 -6.23
N GLU A 150 6.47 48.25 -5.06
CA GLU A 150 7.85 48.67 -4.90
C GLU A 150 8.75 47.73 -5.72
N ARG A 151 9.71 48.31 -6.44
CA ARG A 151 10.74 47.58 -7.20
C ARG A 151 12.09 47.98 -6.63
N THR A 152 12.90 47.01 -6.23
CA THR A 152 14.29 47.24 -5.82
C THR A 152 15.22 46.37 -6.63
N GLU A 153 16.26 47.02 -7.14
CA GLU A 153 17.37 46.38 -7.83
C GLU A 153 18.52 46.22 -6.81
N THR A 154 18.91 44.97 -6.53
CA THR A 154 20.06 44.69 -5.67
C THR A 154 21.19 44.17 -6.54
N GLU A 155 22.30 44.89 -6.57
CA GLU A 155 23.49 44.45 -7.27
C GLU A 155 24.26 43.45 -6.40
N HIS A 156 24.45 42.23 -6.91
CA HIS A 156 25.23 41.19 -6.26
C HIS A 156 26.55 41.01 -7.00
N THR A 157 27.64 41.29 -6.30
CA THR A 157 28.97 40.90 -6.76
C THR A 157 29.24 39.49 -6.24
N ASP A 158 29.69 38.58 -7.12
CA ASP A 158 30.14 37.26 -6.68
C ASP A 158 31.26 37.37 -5.63
N GLU A 159 31.42 36.34 -4.80
CA GLU A 159 32.46 36.31 -3.75
C GLU A 159 33.89 36.46 -4.30
N ARG A 160 34.07 36.39 -5.62
CA ARG A 160 35.36 36.51 -6.33
C ARG A 160 35.55 37.88 -6.99
N GLY A 161 34.60 38.80 -6.85
CA GLY A 161 34.64 40.12 -7.49
C GLY A 161 34.54 40.10 -9.02
N MET A 162 34.26 38.95 -9.65
CA MET A 162 34.42 38.77 -11.11
C MET A 162 33.12 38.93 -11.89
N ARG A 163 31.96 38.77 -11.25
CA ARG A 163 30.65 38.96 -11.90
C ARG A 163 29.75 39.76 -10.99
N SER A 164 29.28 40.89 -11.50
CA SER A 164 28.12 41.60 -10.95
C SER A 164 26.86 41.10 -11.67
N TYR A 165 25.83 40.75 -10.91
CA TYR A 165 24.49 40.51 -11.43
C TYR A 165 23.46 41.27 -10.60
N THR A 166 22.51 41.93 -11.26
CA THR A 166 21.42 42.64 -10.61
C THR A 166 20.24 41.70 -10.41
N THR A 167 19.83 41.49 -9.17
CA THR A 167 18.52 40.86 -8.88
C THR A 167 17.47 41.96 -8.78
N VAL A 168 16.40 41.82 -9.54
CA VAL A 168 15.23 42.69 -9.44
C VAL A 168 14.24 41.99 -8.54
N SER A 169 13.74 42.72 -7.55
CA SER A 169 12.70 42.22 -6.69
C SER A 169 11.54 43.19 -6.59
N TYR A 170 10.36 42.64 -6.34
CA TYR A 170 9.08 43.33 -6.31
C TYR A 170 8.38 43.08 -4.98
N ARG A 171 7.81 44.13 -4.39
CA ARG A 171 7.06 44.07 -3.12
C ARG A 171 5.71 44.75 -3.29
N ALA A 172 4.63 44.05 -2.94
CA ALA A 172 3.30 44.64 -2.92
C ALA A 172 3.15 45.54 -1.68
N VAL A 173 2.83 46.80 -1.89
CA VAL A 173 2.56 47.79 -0.85
C VAL A 173 1.10 48.20 -0.94
N VAL A 174 0.41 48.09 0.18
CA VAL A 174 -0.98 48.48 0.34
C VAL A 174 -0.99 49.45 1.49
N GLU A 175 -1.51 50.66 1.31
CA GLU A 175 -1.69 51.62 2.39
C GLU A 175 -3.16 51.88 2.59
N TYR A 176 -3.65 51.75 3.81
CA TYR A 176 -5.05 51.98 4.12
C TYR A 176 -5.19 52.83 5.38
N LYS A 177 -6.26 53.61 5.41
CA LYS A 177 -6.66 54.48 6.51
C LYS A 177 -7.91 53.93 7.18
N TYR A 178 -7.94 53.87 8.50
CA TYR A 178 -9.09 53.39 9.27
C TYR A 178 -9.28 54.26 10.51
N GLU A 179 -10.49 54.23 11.05
CA GLU A 179 -10.87 55.03 12.22
C GLU A 179 -11.31 54.10 13.35
N VAL A 180 -10.76 54.33 14.54
CA VAL A 180 -11.09 53.61 15.77
C VAL A 180 -11.31 54.65 16.86
N ASP A 181 -12.50 54.68 17.45
CA ASP A 181 -12.86 55.58 18.55
C ASP A 181 -12.54 57.07 18.26
N GLY A 182 -12.83 57.53 17.03
CA GLY A 182 -12.59 58.91 16.59
C GLY A 182 -11.14 59.24 16.21
N SER A 183 -10.22 58.30 16.37
CA SER A 183 -8.81 58.46 16.00
C SER A 183 -8.54 57.79 14.65
N THR A 184 -7.86 58.52 13.76
CA THR A 184 -7.44 58.02 12.46
C THR A 184 -6.08 57.32 12.55
N PHE A 185 -5.99 56.14 11.98
CA PHE A 185 -4.76 55.36 11.86
C PHE A 185 -4.48 54.99 10.41
N THR A 186 -3.20 54.80 10.08
CA THR A 186 -2.74 54.26 8.80
C THR A 186 -1.89 53.01 9.03
N SER A 187 -2.01 52.03 8.15
CA SER A 187 -1.16 50.84 8.16
C SER A 187 -1.05 50.29 6.74
N GLY A 188 -0.08 49.41 6.54
CA GLY A 188 0.11 48.66 5.30
C GLY A 188 0.36 47.18 5.49
N ARG A 189 -0.04 46.63 6.65
CA ARG A 189 0.17 45.22 6.96
C ARG A 189 -0.92 44.35 6.33
N ILE A 190 -0.51 43.23 5.76
CA ILE A 190 -1.40 42.24 5.14
C ILE A 190 -1.18 40.91 5.85
N TYR A 191 -2.26 40.22 6.22
CA TYR A 191 -2.23 38.93 6.93
C TYR A 191 -2.81 37.80 6.06
N PRO A 192 -2.27 36.55 6.10
CA PRO A 192 -1.28 35.99 7.03
C PRO A 192 0.19 36.36 6.77
N LEU A 193 0.94 36.60 7.85
CA LEU A 193 2.37 36.93 7.86
C LEU A 193 3.28 35.83 7.27
N TRP A 194 2.81 34.58 7.25
CA TRP A 194 3.56 33.45 6.65
C TRP A 194 3.69 33.56 5.13
N TYR A 195 2.87 34.39 4.47
CA TYR A 195 3.32 35.04 3.25
C TYR A 195 4.28 36.14 3.69
N HIS A 196 5.56 35.80 3.87
CA HIS A 196 6.62 36.79 4.05
C HIS A 196 6.65 37.85 2.93
N PHE A 197 5.83 37.74 1.89
CA PHE A 197 5.69 38.65 0.74
C PHE A 197 5.23 40.09 1.05
N THR A 198 4.91 40.46 2.30
CA THR A 198 4.79 41.90 2.64
C THR A 198 6.13 42.57 2.92
N VAL A 199 7.21 41.78 3.12
CA VAL A 199 8.59 42.26 3.35
C VAL A 199 9.60 41.60 2.39
N VAL A 200 9.34 40.38 1.93
CA VAL A 200 10.16 39.63 0.98
C VAL A 200 9.72 39.96 -0.44
N TRP A 201 10.38 40.98 -0.98
CA TRP A 201 10.94 40.98 -2.34
C TRP A 201 10.75 39.65 -3.10
N SER A 202 9.75 39.60 -3.98
CA SER A 202 9.56 38.53 -4.96
C SER A 202 10.42 38.79 -6.18
N GLU A 203 11.08 37.79 -6.75
CA GLU A 203 11.78 37.92 -8.05
C GLU A 203 10.80 38.20 -9.22
N SER A 204 9.50 37.98 -9.00
CA SER A 204 8.46 38.09 -10.00
C SER A 204 7.46 39.21 -9.70
N GLN A 205 7.35 40.16 -10.63
CA GLN A 205 6.32 41.21 -10.62
C GLN A 205 4.91 40.61 -10.64
N PHE A 206 4.73 39.47 -11.32
CA PHE A 206 3.45 38.79 -11.42
C PHE A 206 2.92 38.35 -10.05
N ASP A 207 3.80 37.91 -9.15
CA ASP A 207 3.39 37.50 -7.79
C ASP A 207 2.96 38.71 -6.95
N ALA A 208 3.67 39.84 -7.05
CA ALA A 208 3.26 41.08 -6.42
C ALA A 208 1.90 41.58 -6.97
N GLN A 209 1.71 41.53 -8.28
CA GLN A 209 0.42 41.84 -8.93
C GLN A 209 -0.69 40.89 -8.48
N ARG A 210 -0.40 39.60 -8.30
CA ARG A 210 -1.38 38.61 -7.82
C ARG A 210 -1.79 38.85 -6.36
N ILE A 211 -0.88 39.37 -5.53
CA ILE A 211 -1.20 39.80 -4.15
C ILE A 211 -2.18 40.97 -4.18
N LEU A 212 -1.89 42.00 -4.97
CA LEU A 212 -2.79 43.14 -5.14
C LEU A 212 -4.13 42.73 -5.79
N GLY A 213 -4.08 41.88 -6.82
CA GLY A 213 -5.23 41.36 -7.57
C GLY A 213 -6.29 40.66 -6.72
N THR A 214 -5.88 40.06 -5.59
CA THR A 214 -6.82 39.43 -4.65
C THR A 214 -7.48 40.41 -3.69
N MET A 215 -6.87 41.57 -3.45
CA MET A 215 -7.50 42.67 -2.71
C MET A 215 -8.33 43.56 -3.63
N SER A 216 -8.00 43.57 -4.92
CA SER A 216 -8.54 44.53 -5.86
C SER A 216 -9.85 44.10 -6.51
N LYS A 217 -10.44 42.92 -6.26
CA LYS A 217 -11.76 42.61 -6.84
C LYS A 217 -12.85 43.64 -6.44
N PRO A 218 -13.02 43.99 -5.15
CA PRO A 218 -13.87 45.10 -4.74
C PRO A 218 -13.40 46.47 -5.27
N GLN A 219 -12.10 46.62 -5.53
CA GLN A 219 -11.47 47.88 -5.92
C GLN A 219 -11.57 48.16 -7.43
N ILE A 220 -11.51 47.13 -8.28
CA ILE A 220 -11.77 47.22 -9.72
C ILE A 220 -13.24 47.62 -9.95
N GLU A 221 -14.16 47.09 -9.14
CA GLU A 221 -15.57 47.50 -9.16
C GLU A 221 -15.78 48.93 -8.63
N ALA A 222 -15.01 49.35 -7.62
CA ALA A 222 -15.08 50.69 -7.05
C ALA A 222 -14.42 51.78 -7.94
N ASP A 223 -13.31 51.48 -8.60
CA ASP A 223 -12.63 52.36 -9.58
C ASP A 223 -13.51 52.63 -10.79
N HIS A 224 -14.28 51.63 -11.24
CA HIS A 224 -15.31 51.84 -12.28
C HIS A 224 -16.44 52.78 -11.81
N GLN A 225 -16.60 53.02 -10.50
CA GLN A 225 -17.66 53.85 -9.93
C GLN A 225 -17.15 55.12 -9.21
N GLN A 226 -15.85 55.44 -9.27
CA GLN A 226 -15.22 56.55 -8.52
C GLN A 226 -15.52 56.55 -7.01
N ARG A 227 -15.77 55.38 -6.40
CA ARG A 227 -16.02 55.27 -4.97
C ARG A 227 -14.75 54.82 -4.25
N PRO A 228 -14.43 55.39 -3.07
CA PRO A 228 -13.33 54.87 -2.26
C PRO A 228 -13.60 53.40 -1.91
N ALA A 229 -12.69 52.51 -2.29
CA ALA A 229 -12.80 51.10 -1.96
C ALA A 229 -12.69 50.93 -0.45
N THR A 230 -13.78 50.46 0.17
CA THR A 230 -13.81 50.12 1.58
C THR A 230 -13.38 48.68 1.77
N ILE A 231 -12.38 48.46 2.61
CA ILE A 231 -11.87 47.15 3.00
C ILE A 231 -12.07 46.95 4.50
N THR A 232 -12.11 45.71 4.97
CA THR A 232 -12.15 45.42 6.41
C THR A 232 -10.74 45.22 6.93
N VAL A 233 -10.31 46.06 7.88
CA VAL A 233 -9.08 45.89 8.64
C VAL A 233 -9.40 45.26 9.99
N TYR A 234 -8.49 44.45 10.52
CA TYR A 234 -8.55 43.92 11.88
C TYR A 234 -7.49 44.63 12.71
N HIS A 235 -7.89 45.32 13.78
CA HIS A 235 -6.99 46.06 14.68
C HIS A 235 -6.99 45.47 16.08
N LYS A 236 -5.86 45.57 16.79
CA LYS A 236 -5.76 45.12 18.18
C LYS A 236 -6.52 46.10 19.08
N PRO A 237 -7.43 45.63 19.97
CA PRO A 237 -8.29 46.54 20.75
C PRO A 237 -7.54 47.50 21.66
N ASN A 238 -6.39 47.08 22.20
CA ASN A 238 -5.59 47.87 23.13
C ASN A 238 -4.44 48.62 22.45
N ASP A 239 -4.23 48.39 21.16
CA ASP A 239 -3.17 49.03 20.37
C ASP A 239 -3.64 49.11 18.91
N PRO A 240 -4.45 50.13 18.57
CA PRO A 240 -5.01 50.25 17.24
C PRO A 240 -3.94 50.37 16.16
N THR A 241 -2.71 50.79 16.48
CA THR A 241 -1.61 50.91 15.50
C THR A 241 -1.20 49.56 14.91
N ASP A 242 -1.44 48.47 15.65
CA ASP A 242 -1.29 47.12 15.15
C ASP A 242 -2.59 46.65 14.48
N ALA A 243 -2.67 46.92 13.18
CA ALA A 243 -3.78 46.50 12.35
C ALA A 243 -3.31 45.87 11.04
N PHE A 244 -4.08 44.90 10.54
CA PHE A 244 -3.81 44.18 9.31
C PHE A 244 -5.07 43.98 8.46
N VAL A 245 -4.90 43.88 7.14
CA VAL A 245 -5.96 43.43 6.22
C VAL A 245 -5.87 41.91 6.04
N LEU A 246 -6.98 41.21 6.26
CA LEU A 246 -7.05 39.76 6.06
C LEU A 246 -7.31 39.45 4.58
N ARG A 247 -6.28 38.97 3.86
CA ARG A 247 -6.39 38.69 2.41
C ARG A 247 -7.38 37.56 2.12
N ARG A 248 -7.20 36.43 2.79
CA ARG A 248 -8.04 35.21 2.81
C ARG A 248 -7.57 34.36 3.99
N TYR A 249 -8.46 33.54 4.55
CA TYR A 249 -8.03 32.48 5.46
C TYR A 249 -7.03 31.57 4.71
N SER A 250 -5.84 31.35 5.28
CA SER A 250 -4.80 30.63 4.56
C SER A 250 -5.26 29.19 4.30
N PRO A 251 -5.21 28.69 3.07
CA PRO A 251 -5.44 27.28 2.82
C PRO A 251 -4.23 26.42 3.19
N LEU A 252 -3.10 27.00 3.61
CA LEU A 252 -1.86 26.27 3.86
C LEU A 252 -1.91 25.20 4.98
N PRO A 253 -2.81 25.28 5.99
CA PRO A 253 -3.06 24.13 6.86
C PRO A 253 -3.50 22.89 6.08
N PHE A 254 -4.21 23.03 4.94
CA PHE A 254 -4.70 21.89 4.17
C PHE A 254 -3.58 21.08 3.50
N PRO A 255 -2.65 21.66 2.69
CA PRO A 255 -1.54 20.89 2.15
C PRO A 255 -0.66 20.26 3.22
N LEU A 256 -0.43 20.94 4.35
CA LEU A 256 0.39 20.39 5.44
C LEU A 256 -0.31 19.26 6.21
N LEU A 257 -1.65 19.25 6.26
CA LEU A 257 -2.45 18.13 6.77
C LEU A 257 -2.56 16.98 5.75
N LEU A 258 -2.63 17.30 4.46
CA LEU A 258 -2.83 16.32 3.38
C LEU A 258 -1.53 15.59 3.00
N ALA A 259 -0.40 16.30 2.97
CA ALA A 259 0.92 15.77 2.62
C ALA A 259 1.31 14.51 3.42
N PRO A 260 1.15 14.44 4.75
CA PRO A 260 1.47 13.24 5.50
C PRO A 260 0.53 12.05 5.21
N LEU A 261 -0.76 12.32 4.98
CA LEU A 261 -1.72 11.29 4.54
C LEU A 261 -1.33 10.73 3.17
N LEU A 262 -0.98 11.60 2.22
CA LEU A 262 -0.48 11.23 0.89
C LEU A 262 0.85 10.47 0.95
N ALA A 263 1.75 10.85 1.85
CA ALA A 263 3.02 10.16 2.05
C ALA A 263 2.83 8.74 2.60
N ILE A 264 2.00 8.58 3.65
CA ILE A 264 1.61 7.26 4.18
C ILE A 264 1.00 6.40 3.07
N PHE A 265 0.13 6.99 2.25
CA PHE A 265 -0.50 6.32 1.12
C PHE A 265 0.52 5.88 0.07
N ALA A 266 1.38 6.77 -0.41
CA ALA A 266 2.41 6.47 -1.40
C ALA A 266 3.36 5.36 -0.93
N MET A 267 3.77 5.38 0.35
CA MET A 267 4.61 4.33 0.91
C MET A 267 3.88 2.98 1.01
N ARG A 268 2.59 2.98 1.36
CA ARG A 268 1.78 1.74 1.40
C ARG A 268 1.53 1.20 0.00
N PHE A 269 1.18 2.06 -0.95
CA PHE A 269 1.00 1.69 -2.35
C PHE A 269 2.29 1.09 -2.91
N TRP A 270 3.43 1.78 -2.73
CA TRP A 270 4.74 1.28 -3.11
C TRP A 270 5.07 -0.06 -2.45
N HIS A 271 4.78 -0.25 -1.17
CA HIS A 271 5.03 -1.53 -0.50
C HIS A 271 4.15 -2.66 -1.07
N VAL A 272 2.90 -2.37 -1.43
CA VAL A 272 1.98 -3.36 -2.01
C VAL A 272 2.37 -3.74 -3.43
N THR A 273 2.83 -2.79 -4.24
CA THR A 273 3.22 -3.02 -5.64
C THR A 273 4.64 -3.59 -5.77
N ALA A 274 5.58 -3.17 -4.92
CA ALA A 274 7.00 -3.55 -5.03
C ALA A 274 7.36 -4.86 -4.32
N SER A 275 6.46 -5.51 -3.59
CA SER A 275 6.75 -6.78 -2.92
C SER A 275 6.03 -7.94 -3.58
N GLY A 276 6.77 -8.99 -3.94
CA GLY A 276 6.27 -10.30 -4.37
C GLY A 276 5.52 -11.05 -3.27
N LEU A 277 4.63 -10.35 -2.55
CA LEU A 277 3.71 -10.92 -1.59
C LEU A 277 2.81 -11.93 -2.30
N LYS A 278 2.59 -13.07 -1.64
CA LYS A 278 1.56 -14.05 -2.03
C LYS A 278 0.20 -13.35 -2.13
N GLU A 279 -0.66 -13.83 -3.02
CA GLU A 279 -1.97 -13.21 -3.33
C GLU A 279 -2.80 -12.87 -2.08
N ASP A 280 -2.86 -13.76 -1.09
CA ASP A 280 -3.61 -13.50 0.16
C ASP A 280 -3.12 -12.28 0.95
N ALA A 281 -1.81 -11.98 0.85
CA ALA A 281 -1.24 -10.81 1.49
C ALA A 281 -1.49 -9.54 0.64
N ARG A 282 -1.52 -9.66 -0.70
CA ARG A 282 -1.94 -8.56 -1.58
C ARG A 282 -3.42 -8.22 -1.36
N ALA A 283 -4.29 -9.22 -1.28
CA ALA A 283 -5.73 -9.02 -1.05
C ALA A 283 -5.99 -8.33 0.30
N ARG A 284 -5.35 -8.78 1.38
CA ARG A 284 -5.43 -8.12 2.70
C ARG A 284 -4.86 -6.71 2.69
N ALA A 285 -3.76 -6.48 1.96
CA ALA A 285 -3.18 -5.15 1.87
C ALA A 285 -4.04 -4.18 1.07
N ARG A 286 -4.66 -4.62 -0.05
CA ARG A 286 -5.64 -3.84 -0.82
C ARG A 286 -6.82 -3.41 0.06
N LYS A 287 -7.39 -4.33 0.84
CA LYS A 287 -8.50 -4.00 1.77
C LYS A 287 -8.12 -2.94 2.80
N ILE A 288 -6.95 -3.05 3.42
CA ILE A 288 -6.45 -2.04 4.38
C ILE A 288 -6.24 -0.69 3.68
N THR A 289 -5.72 -0.68 2.45
CA THR A 289 -5.52 0.55 1.68
C THR A 289 -6.85 1.25 1.37
N VAL A 290 -7.91 0.51 1.02
CA VAL A 290 -9.25 1.07 0.77
C VAL A 290 -9.83 1.70 2.04
N ILE A 291 -9.66 1.06 3.20
CA ILE A 291 -10.11 1.61 4.50
C ILE A 291 -9.36 2.91 4.81
N LEU A 292 -8.03 2.92 4.65
CA LEU A 292 -7.22 4.12 4.88
C LEU A 292 -7.58 5.25 3.90
N TRP A 293 -7.93 4.94 2.65
CA TRP A 293 -8.38 5.92 1.65
C TRP A 293 -9.71 6.58 2.08
N HIS A 294 -10.67 5.79 2.56
CA HIS A 294 -11.94 6.33 3.09
C HIS A 294 -11.72 7.19 4.34
N CYS A 295 -10.85 6.75 5.27
CA CYS A 295 -10.53 7.55 6.46
C CYS A 295 -9.84 8.88 6.10
N ALA A 296 -8.87 8.85 5.16
CA ALA A 296 -8.17 10.06 4.72
C ALA A 296 -9.10 11.02 3.96
N GLY A 297 -9.93 10.49 3.06
CA GLY A 297 -10.94 11.26 2.33
C GLY A 297 -11.99 11.87 3.26
N ALA A 298 -12.48 11.10 4.24
CA ALA A 298 -13.42 11.59 5.25
C ALA A 298 -12.79 12.70 6.11
N THR A 299 -11.53 12.54 6.52
CA THR A 299 -10.82 13.55 7.33
C THR A 299 -10.58 14.83 6.52
N ALA A 300 -10.19 14.71 5.25
CA ALA A 300 -10.00 15.85 4.36
C ALA A 300 -11.32 16.58 4.07
N ALA A 301 -12.41 15.86 3.80
CA ALA A 301 -13.74 16.42 3.58
C ALA A 301 -14.29 17.09 4.84
N ALA A 302 -14.15 16.45 6.01
CA ALA A 302 -14.50 17.01 7.30
C ALA A 302 -13.80 18.34 7.56
N TYR A 303 -12.49 18.38 7.30
CA TYR A 303 -11.69 19.58 7.55
C TYR A 303 -11.95 20.68 6.52
N TYR A 304 -12.22 20.33 5.25
CA TYR A 304 -12.70 21.29 4.24
C TYR A 304 -14.04 21.92 4.64
N LEU A 305 -14.99 21.12 5.10
CA LEU A 305 -16.28 21.63 5.60
C LEU A 305 -16.12 22.49 6.87
N LEU A 306 -15.15 22.19 7.73
CA LEU A 306 -14.82 22.98 8.94
C LEU A 306 -14.14 24.32 8.68
N THR A 307 -13.81 24.63 7.43
CA THR A 307 -12.99 25.79 7.10
C THR A 307 -13.55 26.62 5.95
N ASP A 308 -14.62 26.15 5.30
CA ASP A 308 -15.39 26.96 4.36
C ASP A 308 -16.09 28.10 5.13
N PRO A 309 -15.75 29.38 4.84
CA PRO A 309 -16.37 30.53 5.49
C PRO A 309 -17.89 30.60 5.27
N LEU A 310 -18.41 30.02 4.18
CA LEU A 310 -19.85 30.00 3.87
C LEU A 310 -20.66 29.17 4.86
N LEU A 311 -20.02 28.25 5.59
CA LEU A 311 -20.65 27.42 6.63
C LEU A 311 -20.52 28.03 8.05
N TYR A 312 -19.90 29.21 8.20
CA TYR A 312 -19.65 29.87 9.50
C TYR A 312 -20.68 30.94 9.90
N GLY A 313 -21.88 30.95 9.30
CA GLY A 313 -23.03 31.59 9.93
C GLY A 313 -23.33 30.96 11.30
N ALA A 314 -23.95 31.71 12.23
CA ALA A 314 -24.24 31.22 13.59
C ALA A 314 -24.95 29.84 13.61
N ASP A 315 -25.71 29.53 12.56
CA ASP A 315 -26.48 28.29 12.38
C ASP A 315 -25.71 27.18 11.61
N GLY A 316 -24.65 27.53 10.87
CA GLY A 316 -23.92 26.59 10.00
C GLY A 316 -22.92 25.68 10.74
N LYS A 317 -22.51 26.07 11.96
CA LYS A 317 -21.60 25.28 12.82
C LYS A 317 -22.17 23.90 13.18
N MET A 318 -23.50 23.77 13.24
CA MET A 318 -24.17 22.52 13.61
C MET A 318 -24.12 21.50 12.46
N TRP A 319 -24.36 21.94 11.22
CA TRP A 319 -24.39 21.07 10.04
C TRP A 319 -23.03 20.46 9.74
N VAL A 320 -21.94 21.19 9.94
CA VAL A 320 -20.59 20.68 9.73
C VAL A 320 -20.26 19.55 10.72
N ILE A 321 -20.56 19.73 12.01
CA ILE A 321 -20.27 18.71 13.04
C ILE A 321 -21.14 17.47 12.89
N VAL A 322 -22.43 17.66 12.56
CA VAL A 322 -23.36 16.55 12.25
C VAL A 322 -22.88 15.80 11.01
N THR A 323 -22.48 16.50 9.95
CA THR A 323 -21.99 15.87 8.72
C THR A 323 -20.73 15.07 8.98
N ILE A 324 -19.78 15.58 9.77
CA ILE A 324 -18.54 14.84 10.12
C ILE A 324 -18.84 13.61 10.96
N SER A 325 -19.72 13.72 11.95
CA SER A 325 -20.07 12.61 12.83
C SER A 325 -20.83 11.51 12.08
N VAL A 326 -21.76 11.91 11.20
CA VAL A 326 -22.51 11.00 10.32
C VAL A 326 -21.57 10.36 9.30
N TYR A 327 -20.64 11.10 8.71
CA TYR A 327 -19.74 10.57 7.68
C TYR A 327 -18.64 9.67 8.25
N VAL A 328 -18.10 9.96 9.45
CA VAL A 328 -17.16 9.08 10.17
C VAL A 328 -17.87 7.82 10.66
N GLY A 329 -19.09 7.94 11.19
CA GLY A 329 -19.92 6.80 11.58
C GLY A 329 -20.28 5.91 10.39
N LEU A 330 -20.74 6.51 9.28
CA LEU A 330 -21.07 5.79 8.05
C LEU A 330 -19.83 5.21 7.37
N GLY A 331 -18.66 5.86 7.42
CA GLY A 331 -17.42 5.38 6.81
C GLY A 331 -16.84 4.13 7.50
N LEU A 332 -17.14 3.94 8.79
CA LEU A 332 -16.74 2.74 9.53
C LEU A 332 -17.60 1.51 9.19
N ILE A 333 -18.84 1.69 8.72
CA ILE A 333 -19.76 0.59 8.41
C ILE A 333 -19.27 -0.26 7.21
N PRO A 334 -18.87 0.31 6.05
CA PRO A 334 -18.26 -0.44 4.95
C PRO A 334 -16.98 -1.17 5.36
N ALA A 335 -16.14 -0.54 6.20
CA ALA A 335 -14.90 -1.15 6.67
C ALA A 335 -15.13 -2.42 7.49
N VAL A 336 -16.18 -2.44 8.33
CA VAL A 336 -16.61 -3.63 9.07
C VAL A 336 -17.27 -4.65 8.14
N MET A 337 -18.08 -4.20 7.17
CA MET A 337 -18.75 -5.06 6.18
C MET A 337 -17.76 -5.82 5.28
N LEU A 338 -16.56 -5.30 5.04
CA LEU A 338 -15.51 -5.91 4.21
C LEU A 338 -14.68 -7.02 4.89
N LEU A 339 -14.90 -7.28 6.19
CA LEU A 339 -14.29 -8.40 6.91
C LEU A 339 -14.93 -9.74 6.46
N PRO A 340 -14.12 -10.78 6.17
CA PRO A 340 -14.61 -12.07 5.69
C PRO A 340 -15.52 -12.75 6.74
N SER A 341 -16.59 -13.39 6.26
CA SER A 341 -17.71 -13.90 7.09
C SER A 341 -17.58 -15.37 7.51
N GLU A 342 -16.50 -16.06 7.19
CA GLU A 342 -16.44 -17.51 7.41
C GLU A 342 -16.10 -17.87 8.88
N GLY A 343 -16.95 -18.72 9.48
CA GLY A 343 -16.77 -19.31 10.80
C GLY A 343 -17.08 -18.38 11.99
N ARG A 344 -16.36 -18.54 13.11
CA ARG A 344 -16.48 -17.68 14.32
C ARG A 344 -16.27 -16.19 14.04
N GLY A 345 -15.78 -15.82 12.85
CA GLY A 345 -15.64 -14.44 12.39
C GLY A 345 -16.96 -13.69 12.21
N GLY A 346 -18.08 -14.37 11.92
CA GLY A 346 -19.38 -13.72 11.74
C GLY A 346 -19.91 -13.06 13.03
N LEU A 347 -19.76 -13.74 14.17
CA LEU A 347 -20.20 -13.21 15.47
C LEU A 347 -19.35 -12.01 15.92
N ILE A 348 -18.04 -12.08 15.65
CA ILE A 348 -17.09 -11.00 15.93
C ILE A 348 -17.33 -9.80 15.00
N LYS A 349 -17.67 -10.03 13.74
CA LYS A 349 -18.04 -8.98 12.77
C LYS A 349 -19.28 -8.21 13.22
N ASN A 350 -20.31 -8.93 13.67
CA ASN A 350 -21.53 -8.31 14.19
C ASN A 350 -21.29 -7.58 15.51
N ALA A 351 -20.47 -8.14 16.40
CA ALA A 351 -20.07 -7.48 17.64
C ALA A 351 -19.26 -6.20 17.39
N LEU A 352 -18.32 -6.20 16.44
CA LEU A 352 -17.54 -5.03 16.04
C LEU A 352 -18.41 -3.97 15.34
N GLY A 353 -19.37 -4.39 14.51
CA GLY A 353 -20.34 -3.50 13.87
C GLY A 353 -21.23 -2.80 14.89
N MET A 354 -21.81 -3.55 15.83
CA MET A 354 -22.58 -2.98 16.94
C MET A 354 -21.72 -2.12 17.86
N TRP A 355 -20.48 -2.50 18.14
CA TRP A 355 -19.60 -1.71 19.01
C TRP A 355 -19.19 -0.39 18.35
N GLY A 356 -18.92 -0.39 17.04
CA GLY A 356 -18.68 0.83 16.25
C GLY A 356 -19.91 1.75 16.22
N LEU A 357 -21.10 1.18 16.05
CA LEU A 357 -22.37 1.92 16.14
C LEU A 357 -22.58 2.51 17.54
N LEU A 358 -22.38 1.71 18.58
CA LEU A 358 -22.57 2.12 19.98
C LEU A 358 -21.57 3.19 20.40
N THR A 359 -20.29 3.08 20.00
CA THR A 359 -19.30 4.12 20.25
C THR A 359 -19.62 5.40 19.49
N GLY A 360 -20.09 5.31 18.24
CA GLY A 360 -20.60 6.47 17.51
C GLY A 360 -21.75 7.19 18.23
N ILE A 361 -22.74 6.42 18.71
CA ILE A 361 -23.89 6.95 19.46
C ILE A 361 -23.43 7.56 20.79
N LEU A 362 -22.58 6.88 21.55
CA LEU A 362 -22.09 7.37 22.85
C LEU A 362 -21.23 8.63 22.70
N SER A 363 -20.38 8.71 21.67
CA SER A 363 -19.63 9.93 21.36
C SER A 363 -20.54 11.09 20.98
N PHE A 364 -21.61 10.84 20.23
CA PHE A 364 -22.61 11.85 19.89
C PHE A 364 -23.39 12.34 21.12
N VAL A 365 -23.82 11.43 22.00
CA VAL A 365 -24.51 11.77 23.24
C VAL A 365 -23.61 12.53 24.20
N ALA A 366 -22.35 12.10 24.38
CA ALA A 366 -21.38 12.81 25.22
C ALA A 366 -21.11 14.22 24.69
N PHE A 367 -21.04 14.39 23.37
CA PHE A 367 -20.94 15.70 22.73
C PHE A 367 -22.16 16.57 23.01
N LEU A 368 -23.38 16.04 22.83
CA LEU A 368 -24.63 16.75 23.15
C LEU A 368 -24.67 17.21 24.60
N ILE A 369 -24.27 16.35 25.54
CA ILE A 369 -24.21 16.69 26.97
C ILE A 369 -23.22 17.83 27.21
N VAL A 370 -22.00 17.74 26.68
CA VAL A 370 -20.98 18.80 26.84
C VAL A 370 -21.45 20.10 26.19
N TRP A 371 -22.11 20.03 25.03
CA TRP A 371 -22.64 21.21 24.35
C TRP A 371 -23.76 21.86 25.14
N LEU A 372 -24.73 21.10 25.66
CA LEU A 372 -25.78 21.60 26.54
C LEU A 372 -25.19 22.20 27.81
N LEU A 373 -24.17 21.56 28.39
CA LEU A 373 -23.47 22.08 29.57
C LEU A 373 -22.75 23.40 29.27
N VAL A 374 -22.05 23.49 28.14
CA VAL A 374 -21.35 24.72 27.71
C VAL A 374 -22.34 25.83 27.36
N GLY A 375 -23.45 25.51 26.70
CA GLY A 375 -24.54 26.45 26.42
C GLY A 375 -25.14 27.00 27.71
N PHE A 376 -25.52 26.10 28.63
CA PHE A 376 -26.03 26.46 29.96
C PHE A 376 -25.03 27.30 30.76
N LEU A 377 -23.75 26.93 30.76
CA LEU A 377 -22.69 27.67 31.46
C LEU A 377 -22.43 29.04 30.84
N ASN A 378 -22.47 29.16 29.52
CA ASN A 378 -22.26 30.43 28.83
C ASN A 378 -23.44 31.40 29.05
N GLU A 379 -24.66 30.88 29.05
CA GLU A 379 -25.89 31.66 29.28
C GLU A 379 -26.00 32.13 30.74
N HIS A 380 -25.71 31.26 31.72
CA HIS A 380 -25.87 31.59 33.14
C HIS A 380 -24.65 32.26 33.78
N PHE A 381 -23.42 31.97 33.34
CA PHE A 381 -22.21 32.47 34.01
C PHE A 381 -21.44 33.52 33.20
N ARG A 382 -21.87 33.86 31.98
CA ARG A 382 -21.16 34.77 31.05
C ARG A 382 -19.67 34.44 30.90
N LEU A 383 -19.29 33.18 31.13
CA LEU A 383 -17.93 32.71 30.92
C LEU A 383 -17.72 32.61 29.41
N LYS A 384 -17.02 33.60 28.83
CA LYS A 384 -16.51 33.55 27.45
C LYS A 384 -15.41 32.47 27.35
N LEU A 385 -15.79 31.21 27.48
CA LEU A 385 -14.91 30.07 27.35
C LEU A 385 -14.60 29.84 25.87
N ALA A 386 -13.52 30.48 25.39
CA ALA A 386 -12.88 30.19 24.10
C ALA A 386 -12.30 28.75 24.02
N PHE A 387 -12.50 27.93 25.05
CA PHE A 387 -11.97 26.57 25.18
C PHE A 387 -12.86 25.47 24.60
N GLY A 388 -14.10 25.77 24.18
CA GLY A 388 -15.02 24.78 23.59
C GLY A 388 -14.41 23.94 22.44
N PRO A 389 -13.71 24.55 21.46
CA PRO A 389 -13.06 23.80 20.38
C PRO A 389 -11.87 22.97 20.86
N ILE A 390 -11.09 23.47 21.83
CA ILE A 390 -9.94 22.77 22.40
C ILE A 390 -10.41 21.54 23.16
N TYR A 391 -11.48 21.66 23.94
CA TYR A 391 -12.04 20.55 24.70
C TYR A 391 -12.62 19.47 23.76
N LEU A 392 -13.30 19.89 22.69
CA LEU A 392 -13.77 18.97 21.66
C LEU A 392 -12.62 18.25 20.94
N TYR A 393 -11.56 18.97 20.57
CA TYR A 393 -10.36 18.37 19.98
C TYR A 393 -9.66 17.41 20.94
N LEU A 394 -9.60 17.74 22.23
CA LEU A 394 -9.02 16.88 23.25
C LEU A 394 -9.84 15.59 23.43
N VAL A 395 -11.17 15.71 23.48
CA VAL A 395 -12.09 14.55 23.58
C VAL A 395 -12.00 13.67 22.33
N LEU A 396 -11.93 14.26 21.13
CA LEU A 396 -11.77 13.51 19.89
C LEU A 396 -10.38 12.86 19.78
N ALA A 397 -9.32 13.54 20.22
CA ALA A 397 -7.95 13.01 20.25
C ALA A 397 -7.84 11.85 21.26
N ILE A 398 -8.41 12.01 22.46
CA ILE A 398 -8.45 10.94 23.47
C ILE A 398 -9.30 9.78 22.97
N GLY A 399 -10.48 10.04 22.40
CA GLY A 399 -11.36 9.01 21.84
C GLY A 399 -10.69 8.21 20.71
N SER A 400 -9.97 8.89 19.81
CA SER A 400 -9.23 8.23 18.73
C SER A 400 -7.99 7.47 19.22
N CYS A 401 -7.28 7.96 20.24
CA CYS A 401 -6.21 7.23 20.91
C CYS A 401 -6.73 5.97 21.63
N VAL A 402 -7.87 6.07 22.33
CA VAL A 402 -8.52 4.93 23.01
C VAL A 402 -9.01 3.91 21.98
N ALA A 403 -9.66 4.35 20.90
CA ALA A 403 -10.10 3.47 19.81
C ALA A 403 -8.91 2.76 19.14
N ALA A 404 -7.80 3.48 18.88
CA ALA A 404 -6.58 2.90 18.35
C ALA A 404 -5.93 1.90 19.32
N PHE A 405 -5.93 2.20 20.63
CA PHE A 405 -5.42 1.31 21.66
C PHE A 405 -6.28 0.04 21.80
N VAL A 406 -7.61 0.16 21.76
CA VAL A 406 -8.54 -0.97 21.76
C VAL A 406 -8.41 -1.81 20.50
N LEU A 407 -8.31 -1.18 19.32
CA LEU A 407 -8.03 -1.88 18.06
C LEU A 407 -6.67 -2.58 18.09
N TYR A 408 -5.66 -1.98 18.70
CA TYR A 408 -4.34 -2.58 18.88
C TYR A 408 -4.36 -3.75 19.87
N ALA A 409 -5.10 -3.61 20.98
CA ALA A 409 -5.30 -4.66 21.98
C ALA A 409 -6.07 -5.85 21.37
N LEU A 410 -7.17 -5.59 20.67
CA LEU A 410 -7.93 -6.60 19.92
C LEU A 410 -7.09 -7.22 18.80
N TYR A 411 -6.30 -6.44 18.07
CA TYR A 411 -5.36 -6.97 17.08
C TYR A 411 -4.31 -7.88 17.74
N ARG A 412 -3.81 -7.52 18.92
CA ARG A 412 -2.87 -8.34 19.69
C ARG A 412 -3.51 -9.63 20.18
N GLU A 413 -4.76 -9.58 20.63
CA GLU A 413 -5.55 -10.74 21.07
C GLU A 413 -5.88 -11.66 19.89
N LEU A 414 -6.34 -11.11 18.76
CA LEU A 414 -6.62 -11.83 17.51
C LEU A 414 -5.35 -12.44 16.89
N LYS A 415 -4.19 -11.82 17.12
CA LYS A 415 -2.90 -12.34 16.65
C LYS A 415 -2.33 -13.42 17.59
N GLY A 416 -2.94 -13.63 18.75
CA GLY A 416 -2.42 -14.48 19.81
C GLY A 416 -1.15 -13.88 20.41
N ASP A 417 -1.15 -13.69 21.73
CA ASP A 417 -0.02 -13.10 22.45
C ASP A 417 1.27 -13.91 22.17
N PRO A 418 2.34 -13.31 21.59
CA PRO A 418 3.55 -14.04 21.22
C PRO A 418 4.36 -14.56 22.42
N ALA A 419 4.01 -14.14 23.64
CA ALA A 419 4.60 -14.64 24.88
C ALA A 419 4.31 -16.14 25.11
N THR A 420 3.19 -16.67 24.61
CA THR A 420 2.91 -18.11 24.59
C THR A 420 3.31 -18.78 23.25
N SER A 421 3.56 -18.00 22.19
CA SER A 421 3.94 -18.51 20.85
C SER A 421 5.45 -18.70 20.62
N GLY A 422 6.28 -18.36 21.61
CA GLY A 422 7.73 -18.63 21.58
C GLY A 422 8.09 -20.12 21.47
N LYS A 423 7.16 -21.02 21.83
CA LYS A 423 7.26 -22.46 21.52
C LYS A 423 6.87 -22.75 20.06
N SER A 424 5.74 -22.20 19.58
CA SER A 424 5.19 -22.46 18.23
C SER A 424 6.10 -22.01 17.07
N THR A 425 6.73 -20.83 17.16
CA THR A 425 7.60 -20.34 16.07
C THR A 425 8.92 -21.11 15.97
N LYS A 426 9.51 -21.52 17.10
CA LYS A 426 10.64 -22.48 17.10
C LYS A 426 10.22 -23.81 16.49
N THR A 427 9.03 -24.31 16.84
CA THR A 427 8.51 -25.56 16.26
C THR A 427 8.25 -25.45 14.76
N GLN A 428 7.77 -24.31 14.24
CA GLN A 428 7.51 -24.15 12.80
C GLN A 428 8.81 -23.98 12.00
N THR A 429 9.78 -23.20 12.50
CA THR A 429 11.09 -23.11 11.86
C THR A 429 11.81 -24.46 11.89
N GLU A 430 11.68 -25.22 12.98
CA GLU A 430 12.24 -26.56 13.09
C GLU A 430 11.52 -27.57 12.18
N ARG A 431 10.18 -27.48 12.04
CA ARG A 431 9.40 -28.28 11.09
C ARG A 431 9.81 -27.98 9.65
N ASN A 432 9.90 -26.70 9.26
CA ASN A 432 10.33 -26.32 7.92
C ASN A 432 11.76 -26.76 7.63
N ARG A 433 12.66 -26.70 8.63
CA ARG A 433 14.02 -27.23 8.50
C ARG A 433 14.03 -28.75 8.32
N LYS A 434 13.25 -29.49 9.12
CA LYS A 434 13.09 -30.95 8.99
C LYS A 434 12.50 -31.33 7.62
N LEU A 435 11.50 -30.57 7.13
CA LEU A 435 10.89 -30.80 5.83
C LEU A 435 11.88 -30.52 4.69
N ALA A 436 12.66 -29.44 4.75
CA ALA A 436 13.69 -29.14 3.76
C ALA A 436 14.80 -30.20 3.74
N THR A 437 15.25 -30.67 4.92
CA THR A 437 16.20 -31.78 5.01
C THR A 437 15.63 -33.07 4.44
N ARG A 438 14.35 -33.41 4.72
CA ARG A 438 13.69 -34.57 4.13
C ARG A 438 13.58 -34.48 2.61
N ARG A 439 13.18 -33.32 2.06
CA ARG A 439 13.11 -33.10 0.60
C ARG A 439 14.46 -33.28 -0.07
N SER A 440 15.52 -32.70 0.50
CA SER A 440 16.88 -32.87 0.00
C SER A 440 17.36 -34.33 0.02
N MET A 441 17.07 -35.08 1.10
CA MET A 441 17.39 -36.51 1.14
C MET A 441 16.62 -37.32 0.10
N ARG A 442 15.33 -37.00 -0.13
CA ARG A 442 14.53 -37.66 -1.16
C ARG A 442 15.05 -37.39 -2.55
N GLU A 443 15.40 -36.14 -2.87
CA GLU A 443 16.00 -35.79 -4.17
C GLU A 443 17.28 -36.57 -4.43
N THR A 444 18.15 -36.71 -3.42
CA THR A 444 19.36 -37.53 -3.56
C THR A 444 19.01 -39.00 -3.83
N LYS A 445 18.02 -39.56 -3.12
CA LYS A 445 17.59 -40.96 -3.31
C LYS A 445 16.93 -41.18 -4.68
N ILE A 446 16.08 -40.26 -5.13
CA ILE A 446 15.48 -40.30 -6.48
C ILE A 446 16.59 -40.32 -7.52
N LYS A 447 17.55 -39.37 -7.44
CA LYS A 447 18.68 -39.29 -8.38
C LYS A 447 19.53 -40.56 -8.39
N GLN A 448 19.72 -41.21 -7.25
CA GLN A 448 20.49 -42.46 -7.15
C GLN A 448 19.73 -43.69 -7.66
N GLN A 449 18.39 -43.67 -7.66
CA GLN A 449 17.56 -44.83 -7.97
C GLN A 449 16.77 -44.69 -9.26
N ILE A 450 16.92 -43.59 -10.01
CA ILE A 450 16.06 -43.31 -11.16
C ILE A 450 16.16 -44.38 -12.25
N ASP A 451 17.34 -44.92 -12.52
CA ASP A 451 17.49 -46.01 -13.49
C ASP A 451 16.86 -47.32 -13.01
N ALA A 452 16.87 -47.57 -11.69
CA ALA A 452 16.21 -48.75 -11.13
C ALA A 452 14.68 -48.60 -11.20
N ILE A 453 14.16 -47.41 -10.94
CA ILE A 453 12.74 -47.06 -11.06
C ILE A 453 12.30 -47.16 -12.53
N GLY A 454 13.11 -46.64 -13.45
CA GLY A 454 12.83 -46.70 -14.88
C GLY A 454 12.81 -48.13 -15.42
N ARG A 455 13.73 -49.00 -14.95
CA ARG A 455 13.70 -50.44 -15.26
C ARG A 455 12.49 -51.17 -14.67
N GLU A 456 12.00 -50.75 -13.50
CA GLU A 456 10.77 -51.27 -12.91
C GLU A 456 9.55 -50.82 -13.73
N ALA A 457 9.55 -49.57 -14.20
CA ALA A 457 8.47 -49.01 -15.01
C ALA A 457 8.40 -49.60 -16.42
N PHE A 458 9.55 -49.88 -17.02
CA PHE A 458 9.69 -50.37 -18.39
C PHE A 458 10.64 -51.58 -18.40
N PRO A 459 10.18 -52.75 -17.93
CA PRO A 459 11.02 -53.94 -17.82
C PRO A 459 11.52 -54.44 -19.18
N ASP A 460 10.79 -54.15 -20.25
CA ASP A 460 11.14 -54.51 -21.64
C ASP A 460 12.22 -53.59 -22.24
N SER A 461 12.60 -52.51 -21.55
CA SER A 461 13.62 -51.56 -22.01
C SER A 461 14.71 -51.34 -20.95
N PRO A 462 15.43 -52.40 -20.52
CA PRO A 462 16.31 -52.34 -19.35
C PRO A 462 17.57 -51.48 -19.55
N ASN A 463 17.91 -51.17 -20.81
CA ASN A 463 19.10 -50.42 -21.20
C ASN A 463 18.86 -48.90 -21.30
N VAL A 464 17.62 -48.44 -21.12
CA VAL A 464 17.29 -47.01 -21.15
C VAL A 464 17.93 -46.32 -19.94
N VAL A 465 18.73 -45.29 -20.20
CA VAL A 465 19.28 -44.41 -19.17
C VAL A 465 18.32 -43.24 -18.96
N TRP A 466 18.01 -42.93 -17.71
CA TRP A 466 16.98 -41.95 -17.38
C TRP A 466 17.60 -40.64 -16.92
N SER A 467 17.35 -39.57 -17.66
CA SER A 467 17.81 -38.21 -17.32
C SER A 467 16.70 -37.46 -16.58
N ILE A 468 16.95 -37.05 -15.33
CA ILE A 468 15.97 -36.27 -14.55
C ILE A 468 15.99 -34.81 -15.00
N ARG A 469 14.83 -34.29 -15.42
CA ARG A 469 14.61 -32.86 -15.66
C ARG A 469 14.24 -32.10 -14.41
N GLU A 470 13.22 -32.58 -13.72
CA GLU A 470 12.63 -31.89 -12.58
C GLU A 470 12.16 -32.89 -11.51
N ILE A 471 12.20 -32.46 -10.25
CA ILE A 471 11.60 -33.19 -9.12
C ILE A 471 10.63 -32.25 -8.40
N ILE A 472 9.35 -32.59 -8.43
CA ILE A 472 8.28 -31.81 -7.79
C ILE A 472 7.81 -32.53 -6.53
N HIS A 473 7.99 -31.92 -5.36
CA HIS A 473 7.47 -32.44 -4.08
C HIS A 473 6.10 -31.85 -3.81
N LYS A 474 5.04 -32.67 -3.80
CA LYS A 474 3.67 -32.23 -3.54
C LYS A 474 3.32 -32.40 -2.05
N GLU A 475 3.19 -33.63 -1.59
CA GLU A 475 2.80 -33.97 -0.21
C GLU A 475 3.99 -34.45 0.66
N GLU A 476 3.71 -34.85 1.91
CA GLU A 476 4.76 -35.30 2.84
C GLU A 476 5.45 -36.59 2.38
N ASP A 477 4.90 -37.36 1.47
CA ASP A 477 5.38 -38.67 1.02
C ASP A 477 5.27 -38.88 -0.49
N VAL A 478 4.80 -37.90 -1.27
CA VAL A 478 4.70 -38.00 -2.73
C VAL A 478 5.65 -37.01 -3.42
N ALA A 479 6.40 -37.51 -4.40
CA ALA A 479 7.17 -36.68 -5.34
C ALA A 479 6.97 -37.15 -6.77
N PHE A 480 7.01 -36.22 -7.73
CA PHE A 480 7.00 -36.52 -9.15
C PHE A 480 8.40 -36.26 -9.70
N ALA A 481 9.00 -37.26 -10.34
CA ALA A 481 10.26 -37.11 -11.07
C ALA A 481 9.93 -37.05 -12.56
N GLU A 482 10.14 -35.89 -13.18
CA GLU A 482 10.06 -35.76 -14.62
C GLU A 482 11.37 -36.21 -15.25
N VAL A 483 11.30 -37.17 -16.16
CA VAL A 483 12.44 -37.85 -16.76
C VAL A 483 12.33 -37.91 -18.27
N GLU A 484 13.50 -37.96 -18.90
CA GLU A 484 13.68 -38.19 -20.34
C GLU A 484 14.52 -39.45 -20.55
N PRO A 485 14.10 -40.35 -21.45
CA PRO A 485 14.92 -41.49 -21.86
C PRO A 485 16.11 -41.00 -22.72
N ASN A 486 17.33 -41.49 -22.46
CA ASN A 486 18.54 -41.13 -23.20
C ASN A 486 19.35 -42.39 -23.63
N PRO A 487 19.70 -42.58 -24.92
CA PRO A 487 19.09 -42.09 -26.15
C PRO A 487 18.37 -43.20 -26.96
N SER A 488 17.42 -42.77 -27.80
CA SER A 488 16.82 -43.50 -28.94
C SER A 488 16.04 -44.82 -28.73
N ASP A 489 15.95 -45.40 -27.54
CA ASP A 489 15.02 -46.53 -27.35
C ASP A 489 13.56 -46.00 -27.36
N PRO A 490 12.71 -46.44 -28.32
CA PRO A 490 11.39 -45.87 -28.53
C PRO A 490 10.43 -46.48 -27.51
N ILE A 491 10.49 -46.01 -26.27
CA ILE A 491 9.45 -46.27 -25.27
C ILE A 491 8.13 -45.54 -25.58
N GLY A 492 8.03 -44.88 -26.73
CA GLY A 492 6.82 -44.20 -27.22
C GLY A 492 6.57 -42.81 -26.63
N TRP A 493 7.40 -42.36 -25.68
CA TRP A 493 7.20 -41.11 -24.94
C TRP A 493 8.48 -40.27 -24.92
N THR A 494 8.34 -38.98 -25.23
CA THR A 494 9.46 -38.03 -25.20
C THR A 494 9.81 -37.61 -23.77
N ARG A 495 8.80 -37.50 -22.90
CA ARG A 495 8.93 -37.18 -21.47
C ARG A 495 7.99 -38.06 -20.66
N LEU A 496 8.44 -38.46 -19.48
CA LEU A 496 7.68 -39.26 -18.53
C LEU A 496 7.72 -38.59 -17.15
N LYS A 497 6.68 -38.81 -16.35
CA LYS A 497 6.63 -38.44 -14.94
C LYS A 497 6.40 -39.69 -14.11
N PHE A 498 7.40 -40.03 -13.30
CA PHE A 498 7.27 -41.08 -12.30
C PHE A 498 6.69 -40.49 -11.03
N ALA A 499 5.50 -40.95 -10.64
CA ALA A 499 4.92 -40.64 -9.34
C ALA A 499 5.50 -41.61 -8.30
N LEU A 500 6.22 -41.05 -7.33
CA LEU A 500 7.00 -41.79 -6.36
C LEU A 500 6.41 -41.59 -4.97
N HIS A 501 6.07 -42.70 -4.32
CA HIS A 501 5.62 -42.72 -2.94
C HIS A 501 6.77 -43.10 -1.99
N PHE A 502 6.90 -42.35 -0.90
CA PHE A 502 7.92 -42.51 0.14
C PHE A 502 7.28 -43.06 1.40
N GLY A 503 7.05 -44.37 1.43
CA GLY A 503 6.61 -45.07 2.65
C GLY A 503 7.63 -44.99 3.79
N ARG A 504 7.32 -45.66 4.92
CA ARG A 504 8.14 -45.62 6.16
C ARG A 504 9.63 -45.94 5.99
N LYS A 505 10.02 -46.66 4.94
CA LYS A 505 11.40 -47.05 4.64
C LYS A 505 12.20 -45.98 3.89
N GLU A 506 11.58 -44.84 3.55
CA GLU A 506 12.17 -43.73 2.78
C GLU A 506 12.84 -44.16 1.46
N LYS A 507 12.46 -45.30 0.88
CA LYS A 507 12.86 -45.70 -0.47
C LYS A 507 11.73 -45.26 -1.43
N PRO A 508 12.03 -44.51 -2.50
CA PRO A 508 11.02 -44.19 -3.52
C PRO A 508 10.49 -45.51 -4.10
N THR A 509 9.17 -45.66 -4.10
CA THR A 509 8.46 -46.76 -4.76
C THR A 509 7.63 -46.15 -5.88
N LEU A 510 7.70 -46.73 -7.07
CA LEU A 510 6.89 -46.29 -8.20
C LEU A 510 5.41 -46.56 -7.89
N ALA A 511 4.57 -45.54 -7.97
CA ALA A 511 3.14 -45.64 -7.74
C ALA A 511 2.33 -45.46 -9.04
N ALA A 512 2.79 -44.58 -9.92
CA ALA A 512 2.20 -44.37 -11.24
C ALA A 512 3.24 -43.81 -12.22
N CYS A 513 2.99 -44.00 -13.51
CA CYS A 513 3.79 -43.45 -14.59
C CYS A 513 2.90 -42.68 -15.56
N TYR A 514 3.30 -41.46 -15.89
CA TYR A 514 2.56 -40.59 -16.81
C TYR A 514 3.43 -40.23 -18.01
N GLY A 515 2.89 -40.37 -19.20
CA GLY A 515 3.53 -40.05 -20.47
C GLY A 515 3.10 -38.69 -20.97
N PHE A 516 4.04 -37.93 -21.53
CA PHE A 516 3.74 -36.69 -22.21
C PHE A 516 3.69 -36.92 -23.72
N SER A 517 2.49 -36.83 -24.31
CA SER A 517 2.26 -36.82 -25.75
C SER A 517 1.34 -35.66 -26.08
N ASP A 518 1.55 -35.02 -27.23
CA ASP A 518 0.62 -34.03 -27.80
C ASP A 518 0.26 -32.90 -26.82
N GLY A 519 1.25 -32.43 -26.05
CA GLY A 519 1.07 -31.34 -25.08
C GLY A 519 0.39 -31.74 -23.77
N LEU A 520 0.01 -33.01 -23.59
CA LEU A 520 -0.78 -33.49 -22.46
C LEU A 520 -0.08 -34.61 -21.69
N TRP A 521 -0.30 -34.63 -20.37
CA TRP A 521 0.08 -35.75 -19.53
C TRP A 521 -1.05 -36.76 -19.50
N SER A 522 -0.78 -38.01 -19.88
CA SER A 522 -1.71 -39.14 -19.77
C SER A 522 -1.10 -40.23 -18.90
N ALA A 523 -1.92 -41.00 -18.19
CA ALA A 523 -1.43 -42.13 -17.41
C ALA A 523 -0.98 -43.26 -18.36
N VAL A 524 0.26 -43.71 -18.20
CA VAL A 524 0.77 -44.92 -18.89
C VAL A 524 0.28 -46.15 -18.13
N PHE A 525 0.46 -46.16 -16.80
CA PHE A 525 -0.06 -47.19 -15.91
C PHE A 525 -0.06 -46.73 -14.44
N HIS A 526 -0.83 -47.44 -13.62
CA HIS A 526 -0.82 -47.33 -12.16
C HIS A 526 -0.36 -48.65 -11.54
N VAL A 527 0.45 -48.57 -10.49
CA VAL A 527 0.89 -49.76 -9.75
C VAL A 527 -0.21 -50.17 -8.77
N THR A 528 -0.63 -51.44 -8.83
CA THR A 528 -1.63 -52.01 -7.92
C THR A 528 -1.25 -51.80 -6.45
N GLY A 529 -2.20 -51.30 -5.65
CA GLY A 529 -2.01 -51.01 -4.22
C GLY A 529 -1.85 -49.53 -3.88
N TYR A 530 -1.87 -48.65 -4.89
CA TYR A 530 -1.91 -47.20 -4.75
C TYR A 530 -3.23 -46.65 -5.30
N ASP A 531 -3.81 -45.65 -4.65
CA ASP A 531 -5.03 -44.98 -5.13
C ASP A 531 -4.68 -44.04 -6.29
N SER A 532 -4.99 -44.44 -7.52
CA SER A 532 -4.68 -43.67 -8.73
C SER A 532 -5.30 -42.27 -8.70
N SER A 533 -6.47 -42.11 -8.07
CA SER A 533 -7.17 -40.83 -8.00
C SER A 533 -6.40 -39.78 -7.19
N GLU A 534 -5.61 -40.21 -6.21
CA GLU A 534 -4.76 -39.34 -5.40
C GLU A 534 -3.60 -38.78 -6.23
N PHE A 535 -2.93 -39.62 -7.03
CA PHE A 535 -1.81 -39.21 -7.88
C PHE A 535 -2.27 -38.32 -9.03
N ASP A 536 -3.41 -38.61 -9.64
CA ASP A 536 -4.02 -37.75 -10.66
C ASP A 536 -4.33 -36.38 -10.06
N ARG A 537 -5.02 -36.35 -8.91
CA ARG A 537 -5.30 -35.09 -8.21
C ARG A 537 -4.01 -34.30 -7.93
N LEU A 538 -2.95 -34.95 -7.47
CA LEU A 538 -1.70 -34.27 -7.13
C LEU A 538 -0.89 -33.80 -8.33
N LEU A 539 -0.89 -34.57 -9.42
CA LEU A 539 -0.20 -34.24 -10.65
C LEU A 539 -0.83 -33.00 -11.29
N PHE A 540 -2.17 -32.97 -11.35
CA PHE A 540 -2.96 -31.92 -12.00
C PHE A 540 -3.41 -30.79 -11.06
N GLN A 541 -3.07 -30.86 -9.76
CA GLN A 541 -3.31 -29.78 -8.80
C GLN A 541 -2.55 -28.51 -9.23
N GLY A 542 -3.31 -27.53 -9.74
CA GLY A 542 -2.83 -26.23 -10.23
C GLY A 542 -3.10 -25.98 -11.72
N SER A 543 -3.52 -27.00 -12.47
CA SER A 543 -3.83 -26.89 -13.90
C SER A 543 -5.28 -27.29 -14.20
N GLY A 544 -6.23 -27.10 -13.27
CA GLY A 544 -7.58 -27.68 -13.38
C GLY A 544 -7.54 -29.21 -13.53
N GLN A 545 -8.68 -29.87 -13.64
CA GLN A 545 -8.81 -31.16 -14.35
C GLN A 545 -9.66 -30.89 -15.60
N PRO A 546 -9.46 -31.57 -16.73
CA PRO A 546 -10.41 -31.44 -17.82
C PRO A 546 -11.77 -31.87 -17.30
N MET A 547 -12.81 -31.05 -17.48
CA MET A 547 -14.18 -31.45 -17.13
C MET A 547 -14.50 -32.80 -17.80
N PRO A 548 -15.12 -33.79 -17.14
CA PRO A 548 -15.46 -35.06 -17.78
C PRO A 548 -16.29 -34.86 -19.06
N ALA A 549 -16.05 -35.66 -20.10
CA ALA A 549 -16.74 -35.50 -21.39
C ALA A 549 -18.29 -35.48 -21.27
N PRO A 550 -18.95 -36.37 -20.49
CA PRO A 550 -20.41 -36.32 -20.35
C PRO A 550 -20.93 -35.00 -19.74
N GLU A 551 -20.18 -34.44 -18.78
CA GLU A 551 -20.53 -33.17 -18.14
C GLU A 551 -20.34 -31.99 -19.10
N ARG A 552 -19.26 -32.02 -19.91
CA ARG A 552 -19.03 -31.03 -20.97
C ARG A 552 -20.17 -31.04 -21.98
N GLU A 553 -20.53 -32.21 -22.48
CA GLU A 553 -21.57 -32.36 -23.49
C GLU A 553 -22.93 -31.88 -22.96
N ALA A 554 -23.28 -32.24 -21.73
CA ALA A 554 -24.52 -31.79 -21.08
C ALA A 554 -24.57 -30.26 -20.99
N TRP A 555 -23.49 -29.64 -20.50
CA TRP A 555 -23.40 -28.19 -20.37
C TRP A 555 -23.48 -27.48 -21.72
N ILE A 556 -22.74 -27.97 -22.74
CA ILE A 556 -22.70 -27.38 -24.08
C ILE A 556 -24.07 -27.45 -24.75
N ARG A 557 -24.79 -28.57 -24.63
CA ARG A 557 -26.15 -28.71 -25.17
C ARG A 557 -27.12 -27.70 -24.55
N GLU A 558 -27.02 -27.46 -23.25
CA GLU A 558 -27.85 -26.47 -22.55
C GLU A 558 -27.48 -25.03 -22.93
N HIS A 559 -26.22 -24.75 -23.26
CA HIS A 559 -25.69 -23.39 -23.42
C HIS A 559 -25.34 -22.99 -24.86
N ILE A 560 -25.61 -23.82 -25.89
CA ILE A 560 -25.20 -23.54 -27.28
C ILE A 560 -25.70 -22.20 -27.81
N VAL A 561 -26.93 -21.82 -27.48
CA VAL A 561 -27.50 -20.52 -27.87
C VAL A 561 -26.77 -19.35 -27.19
N ALA A 562 -26.37 -19.52 -25.93
CA ALA A 562 -25.63 -18.50 -25.19
C ALA A 562 -24.19 -18.36 -25.71
N ILE A 563 -23.53 -19.48 -26.05
CA ILE A 563 -22.20 -19.51 -26.67
C ILE A 563 -22.22 -18.72 -27.98
N GLY A 564 -23.16 -19.03 -28.88
CA GLY A 564 -23.27 -18.36 -30.17
C GLY A 564 -23.56 -16.86 -30.04
N LYS A 565 -24.45 -16.46 -29.12
CA LYS A 565 -24.72 -15.04 -28.83
C LYS A 565 -23.52 -14.29 -28.24
N ALA A 566 -22.69 -14.96 -27.44
CA ALA A 566 -21.49 -14.35 -26.90
C ALA A 566 -20.42 -14.13 -27.98
N ALA A 567 -20.31 -15.03 -28.96
CA ALA A 567 -19.40 -14.91 -30.08
C ALA A 567 -19.84 -13.83 -31.09
N PHE A 568 -21.14 -13.70 -31.31
CA PHE A 568 -21.74 -12.78 -32.28
C PHE A 568 -22.77 -11.88 -31.60
N ALA A 569 -22.30 -11.02 -30.70
CA ALA A 569 -23.16 -10.14 -29.90
C ALA A 569 -23.96 -9.13 -30.74
N ASP A 570 -23.45 -8.79 -31.92
CA ASP A 570 -24.06 -7.83 -32.85
C ASP A 570 -25.24 -8.43 -33.64
N ASP A 571 -25.40 -9.76 -33.63
CA ASP A 571 -26.43 -10.49 -34.41
C ASP A 571 -27.39 -11.30 -33.51
N PRO A 572 -28.17 -10.65 -32.62
CA PRO A 572 -28.99 -11.33 -31.62
C PRO A 572 -30.15 -12.16 -32.20
N ALA A 573 -30.48 -11.96 -33.48
CA ALA A 573 -31.53 -12.67 -34.20
C ALA A 573 -31.11 -14.08 -34.65
N VAL A 574 -29.81 -14.41 -34.59
CA VAL A 574 -29.30 -15.71 -35.03
C VAL A 574 -29.51 -16.77 -33.94
N SER A 575 -30.16 -17.85 -34.32
CA SER A 575 -30.28 -19.07 -33.53
C SER A 575 -29.19 -20.08 -33.90
N TRP A 576 -28.80 -20.93 -32.95
CA TRP A 576 -27.67 -21.83 -33.08
C TRP A 576 -28.12 -23.27 -32.83
N THR A 577 -27.89 -24.15 -33.81
CA THR A 577 -28.18 -25.58 -33.70
C THR A 577 -26.88 -26.37 -33.58
N LEU A 578 -26.76 -27.20 -32.55
CA LEU A 578 -25.58 -28.05 -32.32
C LEU A 578 -25.56 -29.21 -33.33
N GLU A 579 -24.45 -29.37 -34.04
CA GLU A 579 -24.23 -30.45 -35.03
C GLU A 579 -23.28 -31.53 -34.50
N GLY A 580 -22.21 -31.14 -33.79
CA GLY A 580 -21.18 -32.06 -33.34
C GLY A 580 -20.29 -31.52 -32.23
N MET A 581 -19.58 -32.42 -31.54
CA MET A 581 -18.61 -32.07 -30.50
C MET A 581 -17.39 -32.99 -30.61
N ILE A 582 -16.20 -32.41 -30.55
CA ILE A 582 -14.93 -33.14 -30.51
C ILE A 582 -14.15 -32.69 -29.27
N HIS A 583 -13.78 -33.63 -28.41
CA HIS A 583 -13.03 -33.34 -27.19
C HIS A 583 -11.55 -33.67 -27.36
N LYS A 584 -10.66 -32.68 -27.14
CA LYS A 584 -9.20 -32.84 -27.18
C LYS A 584 -8.59 -32.17 -25.95
N GLY A 585 -8.22 -32.98 -24.96
CA GLY A 585 -7.66 -32.49 -23.70
C GLY A 585 -8.58 -31.50 -22.97
N TRP A 586 -8.13 -30.25 -22.86
CA TRP A 586 -8.87 -29.14 -22.24
C TRP A 586 -9.91 -28.51 -23.14
N TYR A 587 -9.83 -28.77 -24.44
CA TYR A 587 -10.62 -28.09 -25.44
C TYR A 587 -11.76 -28.98 -25.92
N THR A 588 -12.90 -28.35 -26.20
CA THR A 588 -14.02 -28.94 -26.92
C THR A 588 -14.31 -28.08 -28.13
N PHE A 589 -14.24 -28.68 -29.31
CA PHE A 589 -14.62 -28.08 -30.57
C PHE A 589 -16.10 -28.38 -30.79
N VAL A 590 -16.92 -27.33 -30.79
CA VAL A 590 -18.38 -27.39 -30.84
C VAL A 590 -18.82 -26.95 -32.22
N GLU A 591 -19.21 -27.90 -33.06
CA GLU A 591 -19.77 -27.63 -34.38
C GLU A 591 -21.23 -27.19 -34.26
N ALA A 592 -21.54 -26.02 -34.80
CA ALA A 592 -22.88 -25.45 -34.76
C ALA A 592 -23.26 -24.78 -36.08
N LYS A 593 -24.55 -24.83 -36.40
CA LYS A 593 -25.13 -24.21 -37.59
C LYS A 593 -25.95 -22.98 -37.21
N PRO A 594 -25.67 -21.79 -37.78
CA PRO A 594 -26.47 -20.60 -37.56
C PRO A 594 -27.77 -20.65 -38.38
N SER A 595 -28.86 -20.08 -37.83
CA SER A 595 -30.14 -19.92 -38.53
C SER A 595 -30.81 -18.59 -38.13
N PRO A 596 -31.03 -17.66 -39.09
CA PRO A 596 -30.60 -17.70 -40.50
C PRO A 596 -29.07 -17.57 -40.65
N ALA A 597 -28.51 -18.10 -41.74
CA ALA A 597 -27.06 -18.07 -42.00
C ALA A 597 -26.57 -16.73 -42.58
N ASP A 598 -27.44 -16.03 -43.32
CA ASP A 598 -27.11 -14.81 -44.08
C ASP A 598 -26.39 -13.69 -43.31
N PRO A 599 -26.77 -13.31 -42.07
CA PRO A 599 -26.13 -12.17 -41.41
C PRO A 599 -24.67 -12.43 -41.00
N ILE A 600 -24.27 -13.69 -40.80
CA ILE A 600 -22.93 -14.01 -40.29
C ILE A 600 -21.95 -14.35 -41.42
N GLY A 601 -22.44 -14.77 -42.60
CA GLY A 601 -21.61 -15.03 -43.78
C GLY A 601 -20.90 -16.38 -43.82
N TRP A 602 -21.16 -17.28 -42.85
CA TRP A 602 -20.56 -18.62 -42.78
C TRP A 602 -21.64 -19.69 -42.62
N SER A 603 -21.44 -20.83 -43.29
CA SER A 603 -22.44 -21.91 -43.33
C SER A 603 -22.47 -22.75 -42.05
N ARG A 604 -21.33 -22.89 -41.37
CA ARG A 604 -21.13 -23.64 -40.12
C ARG A 604 -20.02 -22.98 -39.30
N PHE A 605 -20.06 -23.19 -37.99
CA PHE A 605 -19.07 -22.71 -37.03
C PHE A 605 -18.53 -23.83 -36.16
N LYS A 606 -17.26 -23.74 -35.78
CA LYS A 606 -16.66 -24.52 -34.69
C LYS A 606 -16.26 -23.56 -33.57
N PHE A 607 -17.03 -23.54 -32.48
CA PHE A 607 -16.63 -22.82 -31.27
C PHE A 607 -15.60 -23.63 -30.50
N VAL A 608 -14.52 -22.99 -30.05
CA VAL A 608 -13.50 -23.65 -29.25
C VAL A 608 -13.70 -23.25 -27.79
N LEU A 609 -14.04 -24.23 -26.95
CA LEU A 609 -14.27 -24.03 -25.52
C LEU A 609 -13.18 -24.71 -24.70
N ARG A 610 -12.60 -24.00 -23.74
CA ARG A 610 -11.73 -24.56 -22.71
C ARG A 610 -12.57 -24.97 -21.50
N CYS A 611 -12.59 -26.26 -21.20
CA CYS A 611 -13.46 -26.90 -20.21
C CYS A 611 -12.65 -27.45 -19.02
N GLU A 612 -12.56 -26.67 -17.94
CA GLU A 612 -11.93 -27.06 -16.67
C GLU A 612 -13.01 -27.53 -15.67
N ALA A 613 -12.75 -28.60 -14.91
CA ALA A 613 -13.73 -29.29 -14.07
C ALA A 613 -14.41 -28.40 -13.01
N ASP A 614 -13.69 -27.39 -12.50
CA ASP A 614 -14.18 -26.51 -11.44
C ASP A 614 -14.64 -25.13 -11.95
N THR A 615 -14.65 -24.91 -13.28
CA THR A 615 -15.06 -23.61 -13.85
C THR A 615 -16.00 -23.79 -15.03
N GLN A 616 -16.80 -22.76 -15.29
CA GLN A 616 -17.64 -22.73 -16.49
C GLN A 616 -16.76 -22.77 -17.75
N PRO A 617 -17.10 -23.57 -18.78
CA PRO A 617 -16.39 -23.56 -20.04
C PRO A 617 -16.22 -22.15 -20.59
N LYS A 618 -14.99 -21.81 -20.96
CA LYS A 618 -14.64 -20.49 -21.51
C LYS A 618 -14.38 -20.63 -23.00
N MET A 619 -15.02 -19.81 -23.81
CA MET A 619 -14.69 -19.71 -25.22
C MET A 619 -13.26 -19.16 -25.36
N VAL A 620 -12.50 -19.67 -26.32
CA VAL A 620 -11.10 -19.26 -26.59
C VAL A 620 -10.90 -18.78 -28.02
N GLY A 621 -11.76 -19.20 -28.94
CA GLY A 621 -11.76 -18.80 -30.33
C GLY A 621 -12.88 -19.49 -31.10
N GLY A 622 -12.91 -19.30 -32.41
CA GLY A 622 -13.86 -19.97 -33.29
C GLY A 622 -13.38 -20.03 -34.74
N TYR A 623 -13.81 -21.09 -35.44
CA TYR A 623 -13.63 -21.26 -36.87
C TYR A 623 -14.96 -21.16 -37.61
N GLY A 624 -14.91 -20.70 -38.84
CA GLY A 624 -16.04 -20.67 -39.78
C GLY A 624 -15.73 -21.54 -40.98
N LEU A 625 -16.76 -22.21 -41.52
CA LEU A 625 -16.65 -23.00 -42.75
C LEU A 625 -17.15 -22.20 -43.96
N ASP A 626 -16.23 -21.83 -44.85
CA ASP A 626 -16.53 -21.24 -46.16
C ASP A 626 -16.23 -22.21 -47.30
N GLU A 627 -16.22 -21.71 -48.54
CA GLU A 627 -15.91 -22.48 -49.75
C GLU A 627 -14.47 -23.00 -49.78
N SER A 628 -13.54 -22.39 -49.02
CA SER A 628 -12.12 -22.74 -48.96
C SER A 628 -11.79 -23.72 -47.81
N GLY A 629 -12.70 -23.89 -46.85
CA GLY A 629 -12.55 -24.81 -45.72
C GLY A 629 -12.77 -24.13 -44.37
N TRP A 630 -12.24 -24.73 -43.31
CA TRP A 630 -12.28 -24.14 -41.97
C TRP A 630 -11.24 -23.02 -41.84
N GLY A 631 -11.70 -21.79 -41.64
CA GLY A 631 -10.85 -20.62 -41.37
C GLY A 631 -11.07 -20.08 -39.95
N VAL A 632 -10.02 -19.53 -39.33
CA VAL A 632 -10.14 -18.85 -38.03
C VAL A 632 -10.96 -17.57 -38.22
N VAL A 633 -12.06 -17.43 -37.47
CA VAL A 633 -12.95 -16.26 -37.53
C VAL A 633 -12.61 -15.27 -36.42
N PHE A 634 -12.31 -15.76 -35.21
CA PHE A 634 -11.90 -14.92 -34.10
C PHE A 634 -11.05 -15.68 -33.08
N GLU A 635 -10.26 -14.92 -32.34
CA GLU A 635 -9.47 -15.38 -31.19
C GLU A 635 -9.75 -14.47 -29.99
N ILE A 636 -9.90 -15.04 -28.80
CA ILE A 636 -10.01 -14.23 -27.58
C ILE A 636 -8.58 -13.81 -27.15
N PRO A 637 -8.32 -12.51 -26.95
CA PRO A 637 -7.01 -12.02 -26.51
C PRO A 637 -6.51 -12.73 -25.24
N ASP A 638 -5.19 -12.88 -25.12
CA ASP A 638 -4.50 -13.50 -23.98
C ASP A 638 -4.77 -15.00 -23.79
N THR A 639 -5.32 -15.68 -24.82
CA THR A 639 -5.51 -17.13 -24.79
C THR A 639 -4.35 -17.85 -25.51
N PRO A 640 -3.80 -18.95 -24.96
CA PRO A 640 -2.76 -19.71 -25.65
C PRO A 640 -3.24 -20.22 -27.02
N SER A 641 -2.37 -20.28 -28.02
CA SER A 641 -2.69 -20.73 -29.39
C SER A 641 -2.60 -22.24 -29.59
N ASP A 642 -2.43 -23.01 -28.51
CA ASP A 642 -2.28 -24.48 -28.54
C ASP A 642 -3.52 -25.20 -29.07
N TRP A 643 -4.71 -24.59 -28.95
CA TRP A 643 -5.94 -25.12 -29.54
C TRP A 643 -5.95 -25.11 -31.08
N GLN A 644 -5.12 -24.28 -31.73
CA GLN A 644 -5.08 -24.24 -33.19
C GLN A 644 -4.42 -25.49 -33.76
N GLN A 645 -3.32 -25.92 -33.15
CA GLN A 645 -2.66 -27.17 -33.52
C GLN A 645 -3.60 -28.38 -33.31
N LEU A 646 -4.35 -28.38 -32.21
CA LEU A 646 -5.30 -29.46 -31.91
C LEU A 646 -6.50 -29.51 -32.88
N HIS A 647 -6.82 -28.39 -33.54
CA HIS A 647 -7.84 -28.37 -34.59
C HIS A 647 -7.35 -29.09 -35.85
N ASP A 648 -6.12 -28.82 -36.28
CA ASP A 648 -5.53 -29.46 -37.46
C ASP A 648 -5.40 -30.99 -37.26
N GLU A 649 -5.15 -31.42 -36.03
CA GLU A 649 -5.15 -32.83 -35.61
C GLU A 649 -6.56 -33.45 -35.43
N ALA A 650 -7.61 -32.63 -35.41
CA ALA A 650 -9.00 -33.10 -35.32
C ALA A 650 -9.67 -33.21 -36.69
N ASP A 651 -9.19 -32.44 -37.67
CA ASP A 651 -9.66 -32.47 -39.06
C ASP A 651 -8.90 -33.45 -39.96
N THR A 652 -7.81 -34.02 -39.46
CA THR A 652 -7.10 -35.17 -40.04
C THR A 652 -7.64 -36.48 -39.50
#